data_AF-A0A1V4ASX4-F1
#
_entry.id   AF-A0A1V4ASX4-F1
#
_cell.length_a   1.000
_cell.length_b   1.000
_cell.length_c   1.000
_cell.angle_alpha   90.00
_cell.angle_beta   90.00
_cell.angle_gamma   90.00
#
_symmetry.space_group_name_H-M   'P 1'
#
loop_
_entity.id
_entity.type
_entity.pdbx_description
1 polymer ?
#
loop_
_entity_poly.entity_id
_entity_poly.type
_entity_poly.pdbx_seq_one_letter_code
_entity_poly.pdbx_strand_id
1 'polypeptide(L)'
;MTATLLVEGVIPKPEPGIFAQLNSPLGITTDLQGNVWIHTDRTSDHGVAIYDPNGSAKSYIPLGGFTDVAGVSYLATIRSNGNVLALGQNGLIRGIIPSTGQVQNWLNLPSLPVDTNNIYDIAQGRSWNFGGMILPAYSTYGDIAVFEHNNIADLFVTGISQAQTFPFVMRIRVNISTGTVAAKVVAASSASTAIFKLARGIAVNSQGIVATTLPYQGNPYPLPGTFDRAVSFSADFPESNVGIPEIQLDGAELWSCGMTTDSFGNFYVATGVKGTAIGSAGSGALVILTSDFKKITGMLTFTASLVDSRDVTISPKNDLAYMTIKNYNTVIYYPLPSQDTTPPTVTSTSPANGATNAAVSGNITATFSEAMDASTITTATFILNNGVIGTISYNSSTKTATFNPNTDLSYSTTYTAKITTGAKDSAGNAMASNYTWSFTTAPSSLNVTSFSINNSASSTSSRTVTLNNTTTGDPTEYMASESSAFTDATWQAYSMTPSFTLSAGNGAKTVYFMVRKGSAESTTVSDSILLSVTVPTPAPSPSPSPSPTPVGCTDAYETNDSFGTAYGPLTSGNNYTGKICSSTDTDYFRIEVARTGTITVNLSVPSNRDYDLRLYNSSQSRVASSEGGTGASEAINYYSSTTGTYYIRVYGYAGDYDESQTYTLSGTWPTTAPSSSNLQAYYPFNEGSGTVAGDSSGNGNHGRINGGAKWTTGRYGGGLRFDGTNDYVSIPRSNHNEVSVCAWFKKNANDKTRNDAIFGGYKNHSKVQLREGIDVRFPSNASNTLQFVLVTQDGSGVRTMRTAQWNLGNSVGRWHHLAGTYSKATGKQRLYVNGVLVNTQTHPAGNTIVPLTKYPDMRIGFSRVNAGYFKGVIDDARIYSRALTYREVRDVYNNP
;
A
#
# COMPACT_ATOMS: atom_id res chain seq x y z
N MET A 1 -52.60 20.23 -5.04
CA MET A 1 -52.98 21.43 -4.27
C MET A 1 -52.03 21.58 -3.10
N THR A 2 -51.23 22.64 -3.14
CA THR A 2 -50.90 23.54 -2.02
C THR A 2 -50.91 23.00 -0.57
N ALA A 3 -49.70 22.96 0.01
CA ALA A 3 -49.25 23.53 1.30
C ALA A 3 -50.25 23.69 2.46
N THR A 4 -49.78 23.40 3.69
CA THR A 4 -49.59 24.40 4.76
C THR A 4 -48.86 23.74 5.95
N LEU A 5 -47.68 24.25 6.31
CA LEU A 5 -47.02 24.03 7.60
C LEU A 5 -47.26 25.30 8.43
N LEU A 6 -47.94 25.18 9.57
CA LEU A 6 -48.10 26.25 10.56
C LEU A 6 -47.09 26.07 11.70
N VAL A 7 -46.16 27.02 11.70
CA VAL A 7 -45.40 27.71 12.77
C VAL A 7 -45.87 27.48 14.22
N GLU A 8 -44.97 27.19 15.17
CA GLU A 8 -44.42 28.16 16.15
C GLU A 8 -43.55 27.54 17.26
N GLY A 9 -42.49 28.28 17.58
CA GLY A 9 -41.49 28.01 18.60
C GLY A 9 -40.31 28.98 18.46
N VAL A 10 -40.61 30.28 18.57
CA VAL A 10 -39.65 31.39 18.46
C VAL A 10 -38.65 31.37 19.62
N ILE A 11 -37.35 31.34 19.31
CA ILE A 11 -36.25 31.74 20.22
C ILE A 11 -35.71 33.10 19.71
N PRO A 12 -35.35 34.07 20.58
CA PRO A 12 -35.08 35.45 20.19
C PRO A 12 -33.86 35.57 19.25
N LYS A 13 -33.99 36.39 18.20
CA LYS A 13 -32.84 36.87 17.41
C LYS A 13 -31.90 37.70 18.30
N PRO A 14 -30.56 37.52 18.22
CA PRO A 14 -29.63 38.48 18.79
C PRO A 14 -29.74 39.82 18.04
N GLU A 15 -29.55 40.94 18.74
CA GLU A 15 -29.74 42.29 18.20
C GLU A 15 -28.90 42.57 16.93
N PRO A 16 -29.45 43.31 15.94
CA PRO A 16 -28.78 43.63 14.67
C PRO A 16 -27.53 44.53 14.77
N GLY A 17 -27.25 45.10 15.95
CA GLY A 17 -26.20 46.12 16.11
C GLY A 17 -24.76 45.61 16.21
N ILE A 18 -24.55 44.31 16.46
CA ILE A 18 -23.23 43.76 16.78
C ILE A 18 -22.45 43.32 15.52
N PHE A 19 -23.07 43.18 14.35
CA PHE A 19 -22.41 42.49 13.21
C PHE A 19 -22.24 43.33 11.93
N ALA A 20 -22.62 44.62 11.93
CA ALA A 20 -22.65 45.45 10.72
C ALA A 20 -21.29 46.08 10.29
N GLN A 21 -20.19 45.89 11.03
CA GLN A 21 -18.90 46.53 10.74
C GLN A 21 -17.69 45.60 11.00
N LEU A 22 -17.70 44.39 10.42
CA LEU A 22 -16.52 43.51 10.46
C LEU A 22 -15.68 43.72 9.19
N ASN A 23 -14.40 44.04 9.34
CA ASN A 23 -13.42 43.99 8.26
C ASN A 23 -13.02 42.51 7.99
N SER A 24 -12.26 42.26 6.91
CA SER A 24 -12.01 40.91 6.37
C SER A 24 -11.48 39.91 7.42
N PRO A 25 -11.97 38.66 7.48
CA PRO A 25 -11.51 37.67 8.46
C PRO A 25 -10.02 37.34 8.25
N LEU A 26 -9.29 37.28 9.36
CA LEU A 26 -7.82 37.21 9.37
C LEU A 26 -7.28 35.82 9.77
N GLY A 27 -8.14 34.91 10.23
CA GLY A 27 -7.84 33.52 10.58
C GLY A 27 -9.11 32.72 10.90
N ILE A 28 -9.11 31.41 10.63
CA ILE A 28 -10.25 30.50 10.83
C ILE A 28 -9.81 29.14 11.35
N THR A 29 -10.58 28.55 12.28
CA THR A 29 -10.38 27.15 12.69
C THR A 29 -11.69 26.49 13.12
N THR A 30 -11.66 25.17 13.37
CA THR A 30 -12.81 24.41 13.86
C THR A 30 -12.48 23.69 15.16
N ASP A 31 -13.47 23.55 16.03
CA ASP A 31 -13.37 22.73 17.24
C ASP A 31 -13.92 21.31 17.03
N LEU A 32 -13.78 20.46 18.05
CA LEU A 32 -14.27 19.08 18.03
C LEU A 32 -15.79 18.96 17.93
N GLN A 33 -16.53 20.04 18.21
CA GLN A 33 -17.98 20.08 18.11
C GLN A 33 -18.44 20.61 16.75
N GLY A 34 -17.50 20.91 15.84
CA GLY A 34 -17.77 21.46 14.51
C GLY A 34 -18.16 22.94 14.52
N ASN A 35 -17.96 23.65 15.64
CA ASN A 35 -18.13 25.10 15.63
C ASN A 35 -16.98 25.75 14.85
N VAL A 36 -17.29 26.82 14.15
CA VAL A 36 -16.34 27.59 13.34
C VAL A 36 -15.91 28.83 14.11
N TRP A 37 -14.60 28.98 14.29
CA TRP A 37 -13.97 30.08 15.00
C TRP A 37 -13.31 31.01 14.01
N ILE A 38 -13.69 32.30 13.99
CA ILE A 38 -13.25 33.28 13.01
C ILE A 38 -12.68 34.49 13.73
N HIS A 39 -11.42 34.83 13.47
CA HIS A 39 -10.84 36.08 13.97
C HIS A 39 -11.34 37.26 13.13
N THR A 40 -11.80 38.30 13.82
CA THR A 40 -12.38 39.50 13.21
C THR A 40 -11.67 40.76 13.72
N ASP A 41 -11.46 41.74 12.85
CA ASP A 41 -10.96 43.07 13.17
C ASP A 41 -12.12 44.08 13.23
N ARG A 42 -12.43 44.58 14.44
CA ARG A 42 -13.08 45.89 14.56
C ARG A 42 -11.98 46.92 14.75
N THR A 43 -12.20 48.14 14.26
CA THR A 43 -11.24 49.26 14.23
C THR A 43 -10.73 49.74 15.61
N SER A 44 -11.13 49.07 16.71
CA SER A 44 -10.61 49.28 18.06
C SER A 44 -10.67 48.03 18.97
N ASP A 45 -11.17 46.88 18.49
CA ASP A 45 -11.34 45.66 19.30
C ASP A 45 -11.12 44.41 18.42
N HIS A 46 -10.07 43.66 18.72
CA HIS A 46 -9.74 42.40 18.04
C HIS A 46 -10.41 41.24 18.80
N GLY A 47 -11.08 40.32 18.10
CA GLY A 47 -11.81 39.23 18.76
C GLY A 47 -12.11 38.03 17.86
N VAL A 48 -12.62 36.96 18.46
CA VAL A 48 -12.97 35.71 17.78
C VAL A 48 -14.49 35.49 17.83
N ALA A 49 -15.12 35.48 16.66
CA ALA A 49 -16.52 35.12 16.50
C ALA A 49 -16.67 33.60 16.33
N ILE A 50 -17.66 33.00 16.98
CA ILE A 50 -17.91 31.57 17.00
C ILE A 50 -19.26 31.32 16.33
N TYR A 51 -19.31 30.37 15.42
CA TYR A 51 -20.53 29.94 14.73
C TYR A 51 -20.75 28.46 14.97
N ASP A 52 -21.99 28.03 15.12
CA ASP A 52 -22.33 26.61 15.21
C ASP A 52 -22.18 25.90 13.84
N PRO A 53 -22.27 24.55 13.80
CA PRO A 53 -22.17 23.78 12.55
C PRO A 53 -23.27 24.06 11.52
N ASN A 54 -24.27 24.87 11.86
CA ASN A 54 -25.36 25.29 10.99
C ASN A 54 -25.20 26.76 10.55
N GLY A 55 -24.09 27.40 10.90
CA GLY A 55 -23.75 28.77 10.51
C GLY A 55 -24.35 29.85 11.40
N SER A 56 -25.01 29.50 12.50
CA SER A 56 -25.59 30.48 13.44
C SER A 56 -24.51 31.01 14.38
N ALA A 57 -24.46 32.33 14.57
CA ALA A 57 -23.51 32.94 15.50
C ALA A 57 -23.83 32.51 16.94
N LYS A 58 -22.83 31.93 17.63
CA LYS A 58 -22.90 31.50 19.02
C LYS A 58 -22.42 32.56 20.00
N SER A 59 -21.25 33.14 19.76
CA SER A 59 -20.60 34.04 20.72
C SER A 59 -19.45 34.83 20.09
N TYR A 60 -19.00 35.87 20.78
CA TYR A 60 -17.84 36.68 20.42
C TYR A 60 -16.91 36.82 21.63
N ILE A 61 -15.63 36.55 21.44
CA ILE A 61 -14.61 36.61 22.50
C ILE A 61 -13.61 37.72 22.16
N PRO A 62 -13.58 38.84 22.92
CA PRO A 62 -12.59 39.88 22.73
C PRO A 62 -11.21 39.38 23.14
N LEU A 63 -10.18 39.70 22.35
CA LEU A 63 -8.80 39.32 22.61
C LEU A 63 -8.05 40.38 23.43
N GLY A 64 -8.55 41.61 23.61
CA GLY A 64 -8.04 42.62 24.56
C GLY A 64 -6.58 43.08 24.34
N GLY A 65 -6.39 44.29 23.81
CA GLY A 65 -5.07 44.97 23.77
C GLY A 65 -4.06 44.42 22.76
N PHE A 66 -4.52 43.90 21.62
CA PHE A 66 -3.68 43.40 20.52
C PHE A 66 -3.13 44.53 19.60
N THR A 67 -3.03 45.77 20.09
CA THR A 67 -3.06 46.99 19.26
C THR A 67 -1.74 47.49 18.69
N ASP A 68 -0.59 46.86 18.93
CA ASP A 68 0.66 47.59 18.67
C ASP A 68 1.24 47.50 17.26
N VAL A 69 0.74 46.63 16.36
CA VAL A 69 1.11 46.72 14.94
C VAL A 69 0.03 46.10 14.06
N ALA A 70 -0.47 46.87 13.09
CA ALA A 70 -1.38 46.51 11.99
C ALA A 70 -1.71 45.01 11.87
N GLY A 71 -2.87 44.63 12.42
CA GLY A 71 -3.20 43.26 12.80
C GLY A 71 -3.20 42.19 11.71
N VAL A 72 -2.92 40.96 12.13
CA VAL A 72 -3.50 39.69 11.66
C VAL A 72 -3.34 38.69 12.82
N SER A 73 -4.41 37.98 13.20
CA SER A 73 -4.33 36.81 14.08
C SER A 73 -4.77 35.57 13.32
N TYR A 74 -3.89 34.57 13.27
CA TYR A 74 -4.15 33.27 12.66
C TYR A 74 -4.59 32.26 13.73
N LEU A 75 -5.52 31.36 13.37
CA LEU A 75 -6.18 30.46 14.32
C LEU A 75 -5.82 28.99 14.09
N ALA A 76 -5.54 28.26 15.17
CA ALA A 76 -5.41 26.81 15.14
C ALA A 76 -6.01 26.17 16.40
N THR A 77 -6.49 24.94 16.31
CA THR A 77 -7.08 24.22 17.44
C THR A 77 -6.16 23.11 17.92
N ILE A 78 -5.93 23.03 19.23
CA ILE A 78 -5.42 21.83 19.90
C ILE A 78 -6.63 20.94 20.19
N ARG A 79 -6.82 19.90 19.39
CA ARG A 79 -7.96 18.99 19.45
C ARG A 79 -8.05 18.25 20.78
N SER A 80 -6.93 17.78 21.34
CA SER A 80 -6.95 16.98 22.59
C SER A 80 -7.54 17.69 23.80
N ASN A 81 -7.44 19.02 23.89
CA ASN A 81 -8.01 19.81 24.98
C ASN A 81 -9.02 20.86 24.52
N GLY A 82 -9.30 20.94 23.22
CA GLY A 82 -10.22 21.89 22.60
C GLY A 82 -9.70 23.32 22.50
N ASN A 83 -8.53 23.65 23.05
CA ASN A 83 -8.06 25.04 23.11
C ASN A 83 -7.82 25.61 21.71
N VAL A 84 -8.26 26.85 21.50
CA VAL A 84 -8.00 27.60 20.27
C VAL A 84 -6.83 28.54 20.48
N LEU A 85 -5.88 28.52 19.57
CA LEU A 85 -4.68 29.35 19.59
C LEU A 85 -4.87 30.52 18.62
N ALA A 86 -4.51 31.72 19.05
CA ALA A 86 -4.46 32.92 18.23
C ALA A 86 -3.02 33.45 18.19
N LEU A 87 -2.39 33.41 17.01
CA LEU A 87 -1.02 33.91 16.79
C LEU A 87 -1.04 35.37 16.32
N GLY A 88 -0.42 36.27 17.06
CA GLY A 88 -0.16 37.65 16.61
C GLY A 88 1.09 37.79 15.73
N GLN A 89 1.10 38.81 14.87
CA GLN A 89 2.27 39.17 14.05
C GLN A 89 3.53 39.51 14.85
N ASN A 90 3.39 39.91 16.11
CA ASN A 90 4.48 40.13 17.06
C ASN A 90 5.02 38.81 17.66
N GLY A 91 4.43 37.67 17.31
CA GLY A 91 4.81 36.35 17.81
C GLY A 91 4.21 36.02 19.17
N LEU A 92 3.25 36.78 19.68
CA LEU A 92 2.50 36.39 20.87
C LEU A 92 1.36 35.44 20.48
N ILE A 93 1.39 34.21 21.01
CA ILE A 93 0.30 33.25 20.91
C ILE A 93 -0.55 33.33 22.17
N ARG A 94 -1.86 33.58 22.00
CA ARG A 94 -2.85 33.49 23.07
C ARG A 94 -3.67 32.21 22.95
N GLY A 95 -3.90 31.56 24.07
CA GLY A 95 -4.83 30.43 24.17
C GLY A 95 -6.21 30.91 24.58
N ILE A 96 -7.23 30.36 23.93
CA ILE A 96 -8.64 30.59 24.21
C ILE A 96 -9.22 29.26 24.68
N ILE A 97 -9.75 29.23 25.90
CA ILE A 97 -10.40 28.05 26.47
C ILE A 97 -11.88 28.08 26.04
N PRO A 98 -12.35 27.16 25.16
CA PRO A 98 -13.69 27.28 24.58
C PRO A 98 -14.82 27.24 25.59
N SER A 99 -14.66 26.44 26.64
CA SER A 99 -15.69 26.23 27.67
C SER A 99 -15.93 27.47 28.53
N THR A 100 -14.96 28.37 28.64
CA THR A 100 -15.03 29.55 29.53
C THR A 100 -14.88 30.88 28.79
N GLY A 101 -14.46 30.84 27.53
CA GLY A 101 -14.12 32.04 26.75
C GLY A 101 -12.90 32.79 27.28
N GLN A 102 -12.17 32.23 28.25
CA GLN A 102 -11.00 32.86 28.86
C GLN A 102 -9.84 32.92 27.86
N VAL A 103 -9.26 34.11 27.71
CA VAL A 103 -8.10 34.37 26.86
C VAL A 103 -6.87 34.57 27.74
N GLN A 104 -5.81 33.82 27.48
CA GLN A 104 -4.56 33.90 28.23
C GLN A 104 -3.35 33.96 27.30
N ASN A 105 -2.33 34.72 27.69
CA ASN A 105 -1.03 34.68 27.02
C ASN A 105 -0.44 33.28 27.22
N TRP A 106 -0.16 32.59 26.12
CA TRP A 106 0.25 31.19 26.17
C TRP A 106 1.72 31.01 25.79
N LEU A 107 2.17 31.65 24.70
CA LEU A 107 3.55 31.54 24.25
C LEU A 107 4.03 32.81 23.57
N ASN A 108 5.23 33.28 23.91
CA ASN A 108 5.84 34.45 23.26
C ASN A 108 7.04 34.00 22.41
N LEU A 109 6.83 33.87 21.09
CA LEU A 109 7.83 33.37 20.14
C LEU A 109 9.16 34.14 20.18
N PRO A 110 9.17 35.50 20.22
CA PRO A 110 10.37 36.31 20.45
C PRO A 110 11.26 35.89 21.62
N SER A 111 10.66 35.33 22.68
CA SER A 111 11.36 34.96 23.91
C SER A 111 11.88 33.52 23.92
N LEU A 112 11.58 32.73 22.88
CA LEU A 112 11.97 31.33 22.84
C LEU A 112 13.45 31.17 22.46
N PRO A 113 14.18 30.24 23.12
CA PRO A 113 15.50 29.84 22.66
C PRO A 113 15.33 29.13 21.30
N VAL A 114 15.87 29.75 20.25
CA VAL A 114 15.84 29.21 18.89
C VAL A 114 17.21 28.62 18.54
N ASP A 115 17.22 27.40 18.04
CA ASP A 115 18.43 26.81 17.46
C ASP A 115 18.71 27.39 16.07
N THR A 116 19.57 28.42 16.02
CA THR A 116 19.95 29.13 14.79
C THR A 116 20.86 28.30 13.86
N ASN A 117 21.36 27.15 14.30
CA ASN A 117 22.27 26.31 13.50
C ASN A 117 21.54 25.40 12.49
N ASN A 118 20.21 25.39 12.49
CA ASN A 118 19.38 24.39 11.81
C ASN A 118 18.46 24.95 10.71
N ILE A 119 18.83 26.08 10.11
CA ILE A 119 18.06 26.73 9.06
C ILE A 119 18.39 26.11 7.69
N TYR A 120 17.35 25.62 7.01
CA TYR A 120 17.48 24.96 5.70
C TYR A 120 17.01 25.84 4.56
N ASP A 121 17.92 26.10 3.61
CA ASP A 121 17.63 26.82 2.38
C ASP A 121 17.04 25.89 1.32
N ILE A 122 15.74 26.08 1.08
CA ILE A 122 14.94 25.30 0.14
C ILE A 122 15.33 25.61 -1.30
N ALA A 123 15.73 26.84 -1.62
CA ALA A 123 16.08 27.25 -2.97
C ALA A 123 17.40 26.64 -3.43
N GLN A 124 18.35 26.43 -2.50
CA GLN A 124 19.68 25.89 -2.78
C GLN A 124 19.88 24.44 -2.31
N GLY A 125 18.89 23.88 -1.60
CA GLY A 125 18.93 22.51 -1.09
C GLY A 125 20.03 22.25 -0.05
N ARG A 126 20.45 23.26 0.72
CA ARG A 126 21.60 23.19 1.66
C ARG A 126 21.28 23.82 3.02
N SER A 127 21.99 23.38 4.06
CA SER A 127 21.96 24.00 5.40
C SER A 127 22.84 25.25 5.41
N TRP A 128 22.31 26.40 5.80
CA TRP A 128 23.10 27.64 5.97
C TRP A 128 23.21 27.99 7.45
N ASN A 129 24.43 28.24 7.91
CA ASN A 129 24.70 28.78 9.23
C ASN A 129 24.63 30.33 9.22
N PHE A 130 23.58 30.92 9.78
CA PHE A 130 23.30 32.37 9.75
C PHE A 130 24.12 33.19 10.77
N GLY A 131 25.38 32.85 11.01
CA GLY A 131 26.36 33.71 11.69
C GLY A 131 25.90 34.37 13.01
N GLY A 132 25.03 33.73 13.79
CA GLY A 132 24.52 34.29 15.05
C GLY A 132 23.35 35.28 14.95
N MET A 133 22.69 35.43 13.78
CA MET A 133 21.47 36.24 13.68
C MET A 133 20.29 35.59 14.42
N ILE A 134 19.78 36.28 15.44
CA ILE A 134 18.68 35.84 16.32
C ILE A 134 17.34 36.08 15.62
N LEU A 135 16.79 35.04 14.99
CA LEU A 135 15.58 35.12 14.16
C LEU A 135 14.19 35.30 14.83
N PRO A 136 14.02 35.38 16.17
CA PRO A 136 12.68 35.67 16.72
C PRO A 136 12.47 37.12 17.25
N ALA A 137 13.50 37.91 17.54
CA ALA A 137 13.32 39.19 18.24
C ALA A 137 12.67 40.31 17.38
N TYR A 138 12.69 40.17 16.04
CA TYR A 138 12.25 41.24 15.13
C TYR A 138 11.62 40.70 13.83
N SER A 139 11.00 39.52 13.89
CA SER A 139 10.32 38.89 12.74
C SER A 139 8.84 39.25 12.72
N THR A 140 8.24 39.25 11.53
CA THR A 140 6.77 39.32 11.36
C THR A 140 6.23 37.92 11.12
N TYR A 141 5.33 37.46 11.97
CA TYR A 141 4.77 36.11 11.88
C TYR A 141 3.54 36.06 10.97
N GLY A 142 3.44 34.98 10.20
CA GLY A 142 2.33 34.63 9.31
C GLY A 142 1.39 33.64 9.99
N ASP A 143 1.16 32.49 9.39
CA ASP A 143 0.11 31.53 9.75
C ASP A 143 0.57 30.46 10.77
N ILE A 144 -0.38 29.74 11.39
CA ILE A 144 -0.12 28.68 12.37
C ILE A 144 -0.95 27.42 12.10
N ALA A 145 -0.32 26.24 12.18
CA ALA A 145 -0.99 24.94 12.16
C ALA A 145 -0.51 24.06 13.31
N VAL A 146 -1.37 23.12 13.75
CA VAL A 146 -1.09 22.22 14.87
C VAL A 146 -1.17 20.77 14.41
N PHE A 147 -0.19 19.95 14.81
CA PHE A 147 -0.19 18.50 14.65
C PHE A 147 0.02 17.83 16.00
N GLU A 148 -0.87 16.91 16.36
CA GLU A 148 -0.84 16.22 17.65
C GLU A 148 -0.46 14.75 17.52
N HIS A 149 0.48 14.30 18.35
CA HIS A 149 0.81 12.89 18.50
C HIS A 149 1.39 12.61 19.90
N ASN A 150 1.02 11.49 20.52
CA ASN A 150 1.63 10.99 21.77
C ASN A 150 1.81 12.04 22.89
N ASN A 151 0.77 12.85 23.18
CA ASN A 151 0.77 13.97 24.16
C ASN A 151 1.70 15.15 23.81
N ILE A 152 2.13 15.24 22.56
CA ILE A 152 2.91 16.34 22.01
C ILE A 152 2.06 17.07 20.98
N ALA A 153 2.06 18.41 21.04
CA ALA A 153 1.56 19.29 20.00
C ALA A 153 2.76 19.93 19.31
N ASP A 154 2.92 19.68 18.01
CA ASP A 154 3.85 20.41 17.16
C ASP A 154 3.10 21.55 16.47
N LEU A 155 3.51 22.77 16.77
CA LEU A 155 3.01 23.99 16.15
C LEU A 155 3.93 24.39 15.02
N PHE A 156 3.37 24.57 13.83
CA PHE A 156 4.09 25.05 12.66
C PHE A 156 3.69 26.49 12.40
N VAL A 157 4.64 27.42 12.45
CA VAL A 157 4.42 28.85 12.33
C VAL A 157 5.19 29.40 11.15
N THR A 158 4.55 30.11 10.22
CA THR A 158 5.25 30.81 9.13
C THR A 158 5.65 32.23 9.55
N GLY A 159 6.62 32.84 8.88
CA GLY A 159 6.99 34.24 9.14
C GLY A 159 8.08 34.77 8.22
N ILE A 160 8.48 36.03 8.42
CA ILE A 160 9.57 36.70 7.70
C ILE A 160 10.48 37.47 8.67
N SER A 161 11.80 37.44 8.42
CA SER A 161 12.83 38.11 9.22
C SER A 161 12.89 39.65 9.11
N GLN A 162 13.64 40.28 10.02
CA GLN A 162 13.75 41.72 10.36
C GLN A 162 13.94 42.75 9.22
N ALA A 163 14.36 42.35 8.02
CA ALA A 163 14.45 43.23 6.84
C ALA A 163 13.55 42.77 5.69
N GLN A 164 12.50 42.01 6.01
CA GLN A 164 11.60 41.34 5.08
C GLN A 164 12.35 40.49 4.05
N THR A 165 13.44 39.82 4.46
CA THR A 165 14.41 39.22 3.52
C THR A 165 14.35 37.69 3.47
N PHE A 166 13.85 37.02 4.52
CA PHE A 166 13.85 35.55 4.57
C PHE A 166 12.52 35.02 5.11
N PRO A 167 11.69 34.35 4.30
CA PRO A 167 10.53 33.63 4.79
C PRO A 167 10.98 32.34 5.49
N PHE A 168 10.29 31.97 6.57
CA PHE A 168 10.58 30.78 7.34
C PHE A 168 9.32 30.00 7.75
N VAL A 169 9.51 28.72 8.08
CA VAL A 169 8.60 27.96 8.94
C VAL A 169 9.34 27.59 10.23
N MET A 170 8.65 27.68 11.35
CA MET A 170 9.15 27.34 12.67
C MET A 170 8.30 26.22 13.23
N ARG A 171 8.94 25.15 13.71
CA ARG A 171 8.26 24.12 14.49
C ARG A 171 8.51 24.36 15.97
N ILE A 172 7.44 24.39 16.75
CA ILE A 172 7.49 24.50 18.19
C ILE A 172 6.86 23.24 18.74
N ARG A 173 7.63 22.48 19.51
CA ARG A 173 7.16 21.28 20.17
C ARG A 173 6.69 21.63 21.57
N VAL A 174 5.45 21.32 21.88
CA VAL A 174 4.84 21.56 23.20
C VAL A 174 4.38 20.23 23.77
N ASN A 175 4.85 19.90 24.96
CA ASN A 175 4.27 18.79 25.71
C ASN A 175 2.95 19.25 26.32
N ILE A 176 1.85 18.61 25.94
CA ILE A 176 0.49 19.01 26.32
C ILE A 176 0.25 18.77 27.82
N SER A 177 0.91 17.76 28.39
CA SER A 177 0.76 17.38 29.81
C SER A 177 1.63 18.17 30.78
N THR A 178 2.83 18.59 30.36
CA THR A 178 3.79 19.30 31.23
C THR A 178 3.92 20.79 30.89
N GLY A 179 3.38 21.24 29.76
CA GLY A 179 3.52 22.61 29.26
C GLY A 179 4.93 23.00 28.81
N THR A 180 5.89 22.05 28.79
CA THR A 180 7.27 22.33 28.39
C THR A 180 7.38 22.57 26.89
N VAL A 181 8.07 23.65 26.50
CA VAL A 181 8.20 24.12 25.10
C VAL A 181 9.63 23.98 24.60
N ALA A 182 9.82 23.44 23.41
CA ALA A 182 11.09 23.44 22.67
C ALA A 182 10.85 23.97 21.25
N ALA A 183 11.61 24.98 20.82
CA ALA A 183 11.44 25.61 19.49
C ALA A 183 12.61 25.30 18.54
N LYS A 184 12.30 25.01 17.27
CA LYS A 184 13.26 24.77 16.19
C LYS A 184 12.76 25.40 14.89
N VAL A 185 13.57 26.24 14.24
CA VAL A 185 13.23 26.79 12.91
C VAL A 185 13.48 25.70 11.86
N VAL A 186 12.47 25.38 11.06
CA VAL A 186 12.56 24.36 10.01
C VAL A 186 12.00 24.95 8.73
N ALA A 187 12.90 25.22 7.78
CA ALA A 187 12.73 26.01 6.56
C ALA A 187 13.01 27.51 6.73
N ALA A 188 14.06 28.01 6.09
CA ALA A 188 14.10 29.40 5.63
C ALA A 188 14.73 29.44 4.23
N SER A 189 14.05 29.97 3.23
CA SER A 189 14.68 30.13 1.91
C SER A 189 15.65 31.31 1.94
N SER A 190 16.82 31.20 1.32
CA SER A 190 17.66 32.37 1.03
C SER A 190 17.47 32.83 -0.42
N ALA A 191 17.13 34.11 -0.60
CA ALA A 191 17.23 34.82 -1.87
C ALA A 191 17.43 36.31 -1.57
N SER A 192 18.37 36.95 -2.25
CA SER A 192 18.89 38.30 -1.96
C SER A 192 17.85 39.43 -1.82
N THR A 193 18.11 40.32 -0.86
CA THR A 193 17.82 41.79 -0.76
C THR A 193 16.50 42.39 -1.28
N ALA A 194 15.48 41.62 -1.66
CA ALA A 194 14.17 42.15 -2.02
C ALA A 194 13.20 42.11 -0.82
N ILE A 195 12.36 43.14 -0.72
CA ILE A 195 11.32 43.31 0.31
C ILE A 195 10.19 42.29 0.04
N PHE A 196 10.09 41.21 0.84
CA PHE A 196 9.14 40.11 0.64
C PHE A 196 7.76 40.34 1.31
N LYS A 197 6.69 39.78 0.72
CA LYS A 197 5.35 39.65 1.33
C LYS A 197 5.25 38.38 2.20
N LEU A 198 4.56 38.47 3.35
CA LEU A 198 4.28 37.36 4.30
C LEU A 198 3.79 36.10 3.58
N ALA A 199 4.32 34.93 3.95
CA ALA A 199 3.79 33.62 3.56
C ALA A 199 2.45 33.36 4.27
N ARG A 200 1.41 32.95 3.53
CA ARG A 200 0.00 33.21 3.91
C ARG A 200 -0.88 32.00 4.18
N GLY A 201 -0.34 30.78 4.11
CA GLY A 201 -1.10 29.57 4.38
C GLY A 201 -0.21 28.42 4.82
N ILE A 202 -0.58 27.75 5.92
CA ILE A 202 0.03 26.49 6.37
C ILE A 202 -1.04 25.51 6.87
N ALA A 203 -0.91 24.24 6.54
CA ALA A 203 -1.77 23.20 7.11
C ALA A 203 -0.99 21.90 7.33
N VAL A 204 -1.46 21.09 8.27
CA VAL A 204 -0.93 19.73 8.51
C VAL A 204 -2.08 18.73 8.42
N ASN A 205 -1.85 17.64 7.70
CA ASN A 205 -2.88 16.61 7.52
C ASN A 205 -2.77 15.48 8.56
N SER A 206 -3.77 14.59 8.59
CA SER A 206 -3.81 13.43 9.50
C SER A 206 -2.65 12.44 9.32
N GLN A 207 -1.95 12.51 8.18
CA GLN A 207 -0.80 11.66 7.86
C GLN A 207 0.54 12.28 8.28
N GLY A 208 0.53 13.44 8.94
CA GLY A 208 1.74 14.14 9.36
C GLY A 208 2.49 14.75 8.18
N ILE A 209 1.81 15.22 7.14
CA ILE A 209 2.40 16.05 6.09
C ILE A 209 2.02 17.51 6.35
N VAL A 210 3.01 18.39 6.34
CA VAL A 210 2.89 19.84 6.42
C VAL A 210 2.94 20.41 5.01
N ALA A 211 2.08 21.36 4.70
CA ALA A 211 2.07 22.07 3.43
C ALA A 211 1.99 23.58 3.65
N THR A 212 2.77 24.35 2.87
CA THR A 212 2.82 25.83 2.91
C THR A 212 3.20 26.37 1.54
N THR A 213 3.21 27.69 1.37
CA THR A 213 3.73 28.36 0.16
C THR A 213 5.04 29.10 0.42
N LEU A 214 5.88 29.25 -0.62
CA LEU A 214 7.13 30.03 -0.63
C LEU A 214 7.13 31.08 -1.76
N PRO A 215 7.59 32.32 -1.52
CA PRO A 215 7.73 33.33 -2.57
C PRO A 215 8.61 32.90 -3.75
N TYR A 216 8.17 33.15 -4.98
CA TYR A 216 8.91 32.81 -6.22
C TYR A 216 10.14 33.71 -6.47
N GLN A 217 11.24 33.13 -6.95
CA GLN A 217 12.46 33.85 -7.37
C GLN A 217 12.35 34.30 -8.83
N GLY A 218 12.46 35.61 -9.12
CA GLY A 218 12.69 36.03 -10.51
C GLY A 218 12.64 37.50 -10.90
N ASN A 219 12.24 38.45 -10.04
CA ASN A 219 12.19 39.86 -10.46
C ASN A 219 12.61 40.85 -9.35
N PRO A 220 13.63 41.70 -9.56
CA PRO A 220 14.07 42.69 -8.57
C PRO A 220 13.03 43.78 -8.26
N TYR A 221 11.93 43.84 -9.00
CA TYR A 221 10.79 44.71 -8.71
C TYR A 221 9.50 43.86 -8.70
N PRO A 222 8.87 43.62 -7.53
CA PRO A 222 7.62 42.88 -7.49
C PRO A 222 6.49 43.75 -8.03
N LEU A 223 6.10 43.55 -9.29
CA LEU A 223 4.79 44.00 -9.77
C LEU A 223 3.68 43.28 -8.97
N PRO A 224 2.50 43.89 -8.78
CA PRO A 224 1.32 43.19 -8.26
C PRO A 224 1.03 41.98 -9.17
N GLY A 225 1.22 40.74 -8.67
CA GLY A 225 0.97 39.53 -9.48
C GLY A 225 2.00 38.40 -9.42
N THR A 226 3.02 38.45 -8.57
CA THR A 226 4.00 37.33 -8.44
C THR A 226 3.43 36.18 -7.62
N PHE A 227 3.48 34.95 -8.15
CA PHE A 227 2.95 33.73 -7.56
C PHE A 227 3.89 33.10 -6.51
N ASP A 228 3.36 32.33 -5.55
CA ASP A 228 4.17 31.55 -4.61
C ASP A 228 4.25 30.07 -5.06
N ARG A 229 5.33 29.35 -4.73
CA ARG A 229 5.44 27.90 -4.95
C ARG A 229 4.89 27.13 -3.76
N ALA A 230 4.02 26.16 -3.99
CA ALA A 230 3.62 25.21 -2.94
C ALA A 230 4.79 24.29 -2.56
N VAL A 231 4.93 24.05 -1.26
CA VAL A 231 5.93 23.12 -0.71
C VAL A 231 5.30 22.24 0.36
N SER A 232 5.75 20.98 0.41
CA SER A 232 5.34 20.04 1.45
C SER A 232 6.52 19.32 2.09
N PHE A 233 6.36 18.94 3.35
CA PHE A 233 7.36 18.21 4.14
C PHE A 233 6.71 17.39 5.26
N SER A 234 7.43 16.40 5.80
CA SER A 234 6.97 15.61 6.95
C SER A 234 6.88 16.48 8.22
N ALA A 235 5.85 16.28 9.03
CA ALA A 235 5.70 16.83 10.38
C ALA A 235 6.65 16.12 11.37
N ASP A 236 7.00 14.87 11.08
CA ASP A 236 7.97 14.07 11.85
C ASP A 236 9.36 14.19 11.24
N PHE A 237 10.18 15.07 11.81
CA PHE A 237 11.62 15.11 11.58
C PHE A 237 12.40 15.11 12.90
N PRO A 238 13.63 14.54 12.90
CA PRO A 238 14.44 14.33 14.09
C PRO A 238 14.93 15.63 14.75
N GLU A 239 15.04 15.61 16.09
CA GLU A 239 15.53 16.74 16.89
C GLU A 239 17.01 17.08 16.58
N SER A 240 17.80 16.11 16.13
CA SER A 240 19.21 16.24 15.75
C SER A 240 19.45 16.44 14.24
N ASN A 241 20.47 17.23 13.90
CA ASN A 241 20.94 17.75 12.59
C ASN A 241 21.15 16.75 11.40
N VAL A 242 20.44 15.63 11.30
CA VAL A 242 20.76 14.56 10.31
C VAL A 242 19.57 14.08 9.46
N GLY A 243 18.47 14.83 9.43
CA GLY A 243 17.28 14.46 8.67
C GLY A 243 16.44 15.67 8.32
N ILE A 244 16.92 16.46 7.37
CA ILE A 244 16.14 17.55 6.80
C ILE A 244 15.07 16.94 5.89
N PRO A 245 13.78 17.31 6.02
CA PRO A 245 12.75 16.80 5.13
C PRO A 245 13.07 17.17 3.67
N GLU A 246 12.91 16.20 2.77
CA GLU A 246 12.99 16.42 1.33
C GLU A 246 11.74 17.20 0.90
N ILE A 247 11.91 18.50 0.62
CA ILE A 247 10.83 19.39 0.24
C ILE A 247 10.52 19.17 -1.24
N GLN A 248 9.30 18.73 -1.55
CA GLN A 248 8.85 18.64 -2.93
C GLN A 248 8.44 20.02 -3.43
N LEU A 249 9.18 20.53 -4.42
CA LEU A 249 8.84 21.72 -5.19
C LEU A 249 7.94 21.29 -6.34
N ASP A 250 6.63 21.27 -6.11
CA ASP A 250 5.65 20.84 -7.11
C ASP A 250 5.09 22.06 -7.86
N GLY A 251 5.62 22.22 -9.08
CA GLY A 251 5.24 23.00 -10.28
C GLY A 251 4.01 23.92 -10.40
N ALA A 252 3.20 24.19 -9.39
CA ALA A 252 2.09 25.13 -9.48
C ALA A 252 2.43 26.44 -8.74
N GLU A 253 2.46 27.52 -9.53
CA GLU A 253 2.44 28.88 -9.07
C GLU A 253 1.05 29.19 -8.47
N LEU A 254 0.96 29.30 -7.14
CA LEU A 254 -0.28 29.53 -6.40
C LEU A 254 -0.17 30.80 -5.57
N TRP A 255 -1.22 31.61 -5.57
CA TRP A 255 -1.38 32.65 -4.58
C TRP A 255 -2.15 32.05 -3.40
N SER A 256 -1.61 31.90 -2.20
CA SER A 256 -2.40 31.38 -1.05
C SER A 256 -2.91 32.51 -0.17
N CYS A 257 -4.14 32.39 0.34
CA CYS A 257 -4.66 33.23 1.43
C CYS A 257 -5.12 32.42 2.66
N GLY A 258 -5.04 31.09 2.59
CA GLY A 258 -5.32 30.16 3.69
C GLY A 258 -5.24 28.72 3.20
N MET A 259 -4.91 27.81 4.13
CA MET A 259 -4.86 26.36 3.87
C MET A 259 -5.58 25.59 4.98
N THR A 260 -6.22 24.47 4.64
CA THR A 260 -6.79 23.54 5.62
C THR A 260 -6.73 22.10 5.13
N THR A 261 -7.07 21.13 5.99
CA THR A 261 -7.04 19.70 5.68
C THR A 261 -8.34 19.01 6.07
N ASP A 262 -8.63 17.90 5.38
CA ASP A 262 -9.68 16.97 5.81
C ASP A 262 -9.11 15.80 6.63
N SER A 263 -10.00 14.97 7.16
CA SER A 263 -9.65 13.73 7.87
C SER A 263 -8.93 12.71 6.97
N PHE A 264 -9.10 12.81 5.65
CA PHE A 264 -8.59 11.86 4.65
C PHE A 264 -7.18 12.20 4.16
N GLY A 265 -6.64 13.35 4.55
CA GLY A 265 -5.27 13.75 4.24
C GLY A 265 -5.15 14.72 3.06
N ASN A 266 -6.25 15.23 2.51
CA ASN A 266 -6.23 16.22 1.43
C ASN A 266 -6.02 17.63 1.98
N PHE A 267 -5.46 18.51 1.17
CA PHE A 267 -5.26 19.92 1.47
C PHE A 267 -6.14 20.80 0.58
N TYR A 268 -6.75 21.80 1.18
CA TYR A 268 -7.60 22.77 0.52
C TYR A 268 -6.90 24.12 0.58
N VAL A 269 -6.63 24.73 -0.58
CA VAL A 269 -5.89 25.98 -0.71
C VAL A 269 -6.81 27.03 -1.34
N ALA A 270 -7.09 28.10 -0.60
CA ALA A 270 -7.78 29.25 -1.16
C ALA A 270 -6.77 30.14 -1.91
N THR A 271 -7.06 30.47 -3.17
CA THR A 271 -6.21 31.34 -3.99
C THR A 271 -6.84 32.71 -4.27
N GLY A 272 -6.03 33.78 -4.39
CA GLY A 272 -6.48 35.14 -4.78
C GLY A 272 -5.76 36.34 -4.13
N VAL A 273 -5.81 37.51 -4.79
CA VAL A 273 -5.25 38.80 -4.30
C VAL A 273 -6.27 39.53 -3.41
N LYS A 274 -5.81 40.20 -2.34
CA LYS A 274 -6.66 41.03 -1.46
C LYS A 274 -7.25 42.21 -2.26
N GLY A 275 -8.56 42.22 -2.49
CA GLY A 275 -9.32 43.39 -2.93
C GLY A 275 -9.48 43.63 -4.44
N THR A 276 -9.26 42.65 -5.32
CA THR A 276 -9.54 42.78 -6.78
C THR A 276 -10.62 41.82 -7.27
N ALA A 277 -11.40 42.27 -8.27
CA ALA A 277 -12.47 41.49 -8.89
C ALA A 277 -11.93 40.40 -9.84
N ILE A 278 -12.67 39.29 -9.93
CA ILE A 278 -12.34 38.13 -10.76
C ILE A 278 -12.49 38.48 -12.26
N GLY A 279 -11.43 38.29 -13.06
CA GLY A 279 -11.41 38.58 -14.51
C GLY A 279 -10.39 39.63 -14.99
N SER A 280 -9.72 40.33 -14.09
CA SER A 280 -8.38 40.92 -14.32
C SER A 280 -7.40 40.27 -13.33
N ALA A 281 -6.09 40.53 -13.41
CA ALA A 281 -5.09 39.92 -12.52
C ALA A 281 -5.56 39.93 -11.04
N GLY A 282 -6.02 38.78 -10.52
CA GLY A 282 -6.78 38.73 -9.26
C GLY A 282 -8.00 37.79 -9.22
N SER A 283 -8.03 36.68 -9.96
CA SER A 283 -9.09 35.67 -9.84
C SER A 283 -8.76 34.68 -8.73
N GLY A 284 -9.64 34.54 -7.72
CA GLY A 284 -9.46 33.56 -6.65
C GLY A 284 -10.13 32.22 -6.93
N ALA A 285 -9.47 31.10 -6.61
CA ALA A 285 -9.95 29.73 -6.81
C ALA A 285 -9.70 28.87 -5.57
N LEU A 286 -10.60 27.95 -5.24
CA LEU A 286 -10.32 26.88 -4.27
C LEU A 286 -9.62 25.73 -5.00
N VAL A 287 -8.40 25.43 -4.61
CA VAL A 287 -7.56 24.38 -5.18
C VAL A 287 -7.48 23.22 -4.18
N ILE A 288 -7.86 22.02 -4.62
CA ILE A 288 -7.69 20.81 -3.83
C ILE A 288 -6.38 20.15 -4.24
N LEU A 289 -5.45 20.08 -3.29
CA LEU A 289 -4.23 19.30 -3.40
C LEU A 289 -4.48 17.97 -2.67
N THR A 290 -4.52 16.88 -3.41
CA THR A 290 -4.62 15.55 -2.78
C THR A 290 -3.37 15.24 -1.97
N SER A 291 -3.35 14.13 -1.22
CA SER A 291 -2.11 13.62 -0.59
C SER A 291 -0.95 13.38 -1.58
N ASP A 292 -1.21 13.46 -2.89
CA ASP A 292 -0.24 13.58 -3.98
C ASP A 292 -0.19 15.04 -4.48
N PHE A 293 0.78 15.82 -4.00
CA PHE A 293 0.93 17.27 -4.26
C PHE A 293 1.17 17.63 -5.74
N LYS A 294 1.41 16.65 -6.59
CA LYS A 294 1.52 16.79 -8.05
C LYS A 294 0.18 16.83 -8.78
N LYS A 295 -0.94 16.61 -8.09
CA LYS A 295 -2.28 16.54 -8.67
C LYS A 295 -3.16 17.66 -8.14
N ILE A 296 -3.53 18.58 -9.02
CA ILE A 296 -4.67 19.49 -8.81
C ILE A 296 -5.92 18.76 -9.32
N THR A 297 -6.86 18.47 -8.43
CA THR A 297 -8.16 17.91 -8.81
C THR A 297 -9.23 18.95 -8.61
N GLY A 298 -9.78 19.48 -9.71
CA GLY A 298 -10.83 20.49 -9.68
C GLY A 298 -10.27 21.91 -9.55
N MET A 299 -10.49 22.72 -10.58
CA MET A 299 -10.32 24.17 -10.53
C MET A 299 -11.71 24.74 -10.77
N LEU A 300 -12.33 25.32 -9.74
CA LEU A 300 -13.59 26.04 -9.92
C LEU A 300 -13.27 27.50 -10.25
N THR A 301 -13.52 27.88 -11.50
CA THR A 301 -13.39 29.27 -11.95
C THR A 301 -14.72 29.98 -11.70
N PHE A 302 -14.71 31.02 -10.88
CA PHE A 302 -15.89 31.84 -10.61
C PHE A 302 -16.04 32.89 -11.74
N THR A 303 -17.23 33.06 -12.31
CA THR A 303 -17.53 34.18 -13.23
C THR A 303 -18.19 35.33 -12.48
N ALA A 304 -17.73 36.55 -12.75
CA ALA A 304 -17.91 37.73 -11.92
C ALA A 304 -19.35 38.24 -11.75
N SER A 305 -19.74 38.50 -10.50
CA SER A 305 -20.06 39.85 -9.99
C SER A 305 -20.16 39.77 -8.46
N LEU A 306 -19.31 40.51 -7.75
CA LEU A 306 -19.37 40.75 -6.29
C LEU A 306 -19.47 39.50 -5.39
N VAL A 307 -18.56 38.53 -5.56
CA VAL A 307 -18.28 37.55 -4.49
C VAL A 307 -17.02 38.01 -3.79
N ASP A 308 -17.15 38.49 -2.56
CA ASP A 308 -16.03 38.87 -1.75
C ASP A 308 -15.41 37.62 -1.09
N SER A 309 -14.08 37.56 -1.00
CA SER A 309 -13.35 36.60 -0.16
C SER A 309 -13.87 36.50 1.29
N ARG A 310 -14.57 37.54 1.77
CA ARG A 310 -15.28 37.63 3.05
C ARG A 310 -16.40 36.59 3.24
N ASP A 311 -16.85 35.92 2.18
CA ASP A 311 -18.03 35.08 2.23
C ASP A 311 -17.78 33.58 2.25
N VAL A 312 -16.57 33.11 1.94
CA VAL A 312 -16.26 31.69 1.67
C VAL A 312 -15.83 30.94 2.94
N THR A 313 -16.65 30.02 3.44
CA THR A 313 -16.31 29.09 4.54
C THR A 313 -16.14 27.68 4.00
N ILE A 314 -15.00 27.02 4.21
CA ILE A 314 -14.78 25.61 3.84
C ILE A 314 -14.73 24.80 5.12
N SER A 315 -15.61 23.82 5.27
CA SER A 315 -15.62 22.94 6.45
C SER A 315 -15.94 21.49 6.07
N PRO A 316 -15.22 20.52 6.66
CA PRO A 316 -15.57 19.11 6.55
C PRO A 316 -16.71 18.78 7.52
N LYS A 317 -17.79 18.14 7.05
CA LYS A 317 -18.87 17.57 7.86
C LYS A 317 -19.38 16.30 7.20
N ASN A 318 -19.36 15.18 7.94
CA ASN A 318 -20.02 13.92 7.58
C ASN A 318 -19.94 13.58 6.08
N ASP A 319 -18.72 13.35 5.59
CA ASP A 319 -18.45 12.95 4.21
C ASP A 319 -18.72 14.02 3.12
N LEU A 320 -18.85 15.30 3.50
CA LEU A 320 -18.97 16.44 2.61
C LEU A 320 -17.97 17.54 3.01
N ALA A 321 -17.27 18.12 2.04
CA ALA A 321 -16.75 19.48 2.22
C ALA A 321 -17.87 20.42 1.78
N TYR A 322 -18.19 21.46 2.54
CA TYR A 322 -19.13 22.47 2.07
C TYR A 322 -18.49 23.84 2.06
N MET A 323 -18.78 24.58 0.98
CA MET A 323 -18.44 25.99 0.81
C MET A 323 -19.69 26.82 1.12
N THR A 324 -19.68 27.57 2.20
CA THR A 324 -20.73 28.56 2.48
C THR A 324 -20.33 29.89 1.86
N ILE A 325 -21.22 30.57 1.12
CA ILE A 325 -21.04 31.95 0.64
C ILE A 325 -22.07 32.85 1.34
N LYS A 326 -21.64 33.58 2.38
CA LYS A 326 -22.53 34.32 3.30
C LYS A 326 -23.45 35.35 2.63
N ASN A 327 -22.98 36.14 1.65
CA ASN A 327 -23.84 37.15 1.00
C ASN A 327 -24.88 36.61 0.01
N TYR A 328 -24.87 35.31 -0.33
CA TYR A 328 -25.79 34.74 -1.31
C TYR A 328 -26.73 33.65 -0.74
N ASN A 329 -26.62 33.34 0.56
CA ASN A 329 -27.36 32.24 1.20
C ASN A 329 -27.17 30.89 0.46
N THR A 330 -26.03 30.73 -0.22
CA THR A 330 -25.71 29.55 -1.02
C THR A 330 -24.71 28.69 -0.27
N VAL A 331 -25.11 27.46 0.05
CA VAL A 331 -24.22 26.41 0.54
C VAL A 331 -23.96 25.46 -0.62
N ILE A 332 -22.71 25.41 -1.08
CA ILE A 332 -22.27 24.48 -2.11
C ILE A 332 -21.72 23.25 -1.40
N TYR A 333 -22.42 22.13 -1.52
CA TYR A 333 -21.98 20.84 -1.01
C TYR A 333 -21.07 20.18 -2.05
N TYR A 334 -19.84 19.86 -1.67
CA TYR A 334 -18.99 18.96 -2.43
C TYR A 334 -19.23 17.55 -1.91
N PRO A 335 -19.62 16.59 -2.77
CA PRO A 335 -19.41 15.19 -2.43
C PRO A 335 -17.92 14.99 -2.18
N LEU A 336 -17.52 14.62 -0.96
CA LEU A 336 -16.24 13.96 -0.79
C LEU A 336 -16.32 12.65 -1.61
N PRO A 337 -15.18 12.10 -2.06
CA PRO A 337 -15.18 10.72 -2.54
C PRO A 337 -15.93 9.85 -1.51
N SER A 338 -17.03 9.21 -1.94
CA SER A 338 -18.03 8.59 -1.08
C SER A 338 -17.42 7.57 -0.11
N GLN A 339 -17.78 7.66 1.18
CA GLN A 339 -17.52 6.60 2.16
C GLN A 339 -18.21 5.30 1.71
N ASP A 340 -17.52 4.17 1.88
CA ASP A 340 -18.14 2.87 1.69
C ASP A 340 -19.06 2.54 2.86
N THR A 341 -20.36 2.62 2.62
CA THR A 341 -21.42 2.24 3.56
C THR A 341 -22.11 0.95 3.14
N THR A 342 -21.59 0.29 2.09
CA THR A 342 -22.20 -0.89 1.51
C THR A 342 -21.80 -2.09 2.35
N PRO A 343 -22.76 -2.84 2.93
CA PRO A 343 -22.42 -4.08 3.62
C PRO A 343 -21.85 -5.12 2.64
N PRO A 344 -20.81 -5.86 3.02
CA PRO A 344 -20.27 -6.91 2.18
C PRO A 344 -21.29 -8.05 1.97
N THR A 345 -21.27 -8.63 0.77
CA THR A 345 -22.10 -9.78 0.38
C THR A 345 -21.23 -10.90 -0.21
N VAL A 346 -21.68 -12.15 -0.14
CA VAL A 346 -21.01 -13.27 -0.81
C VAL A 346 -21.48 -13.33 -2.27
N THR A 347 -20.56 -13.17 -3.21
CA THR A 347 -20.84 -13.16 -4.66
C THR A 347 -20.71 -14.53 -5.30
N SER A 348 -19.83 -15.40 -4.79
CA SER A 348 -19.71 -16.77 -5.24
C SER A 348 -19.17 -17.69 -4.15
N THR A 349 -19.41 -18.99 -4.31
CA THR A 349 -18.91 -20.03 -3.40
C THR A 349 -18.35 -21.20 -4.20
N SER A 350 -17.34 -21.87 -3.65
CA SER A 350 -16.86 -23.15 -4.15
C SER A 350 -16.76 -24.14 -3.00
N PRO A 351 -17.37 -25.32 -3.05
CA PRO A 351 -18.33 -25.74 -4.08
C PRO A 351 -19.52 -24.80 -4.17
N ALA A 352 -20.07 -24.64 -5.37
CA ALA A 352 -21.24 -23.79 -5.60
C ALA A 352 -22.44 -24.28 -4.79
N ASN A 353 -23.34 -23.37 -4.41
CA ASN A 353 -24.56 -23.72 -3.70
C ASN A 353 -25.40 -24.75 -4.49
N GLY A 354 -25.69 -25.89 -3.87
CA GLY A 354 -26.39 -27.03 -4.46
C GLY A 354 -25.52 -27.99 -5.27
N ALA A 355 -24.19 -27.81 -5.33
CA ALA A 355 -23.32 -28.72 -6.06
C ALA A 355 -23.42 -30.17 -5.54
N THR A 356 -23.40 -31.17 -6.43
CA THR A 356 -23.59 -32.60 -6.08
C THR A 356 -22.36 -33.49 -6.24
N ASN A 357 -21.26 -32.95 -6.78
CA ASN A 357 -20.00 -33.66 -7.02
C ASN A 357 -18.78 -32.90 -6.49
N ALA A 358 -18.88 -32.34 -5.28
CA ALA A 358 -17.77 -31.61 -4.69
C ALA A 358 -16.60 -32.55 -4.33
N ALA A 359 -15.35 -32.09 -4.54
CA ALA A 359 -14.17 -32.84 -4.18
C ALA A 359 -14.08 -33.03 -2.65
N VAL A 360 -13.82 -34.26 -2.20
CA VAL A 360 -13.72 -34.58 -0.76
C VAL A 360 -12.51 -33.96 -0.07
N SER A 361 -11.42 -33.76 -0.80
CA SER A 361 -10.21 -33.05 -0.34
C SER A 361 -10.22 -31.57 -0.70
N GLY A 362 -11.35 -31.05 -1.19
CA GLY A 362 -11.46 -29.70 -1.70
C GLY A 362 -11.58 -28.66 -0.60
N ASN A 363 -10.94 -27.51 -0.80
CA ASN A 363 -11.19 -26.32 0.01
C ASN A 363 -12.61 -25.79 -0.24
N ILE A 364 -13.22 -25.25 0.83
CA ILE A 364 -14.49 -24.54 0.75
C ILE A 364 -14.20 -23.05 0.73
N THR A 365 -14.66 -22.33 -0.28
CA THR A 365 -14.41 -20.89 -0.45
C THR A 365 -15.69 -20.08 -0.55
N ALA A 366 -15.61 -18.84 -0.09
CA ALA A 366 -16.60 -17.79 -0.30
C ALA A 366 -15.89 -16.53 -0.80
N THR A 367 -16.29 -16.03 -1.95
CA THR A 367 -15.81 -14.77 -2.53
C THR A 367 -16.80 -13.66 -2.19
N PHE A 368 -16.31 -12.52 -1.73
CA PHE A 368 -17.12 -11.39 -1.30
C PHE A 368 -17.23 -10.31 -2.40
N SER A 369 -18.24 -9.44 -2.31
CA SER A 369 -18.42 -8.27 -3.19
C SER A 369 -17.25 -7.28 -3.10
N GLU A 370 -16.60 -7.26 -1.95
CA GLU A 370 -15.58 -6.29 -1.57
C GLU A 370 -14.53 -6.92 -0.64
N ALA A 371 -13.52 -6.13 -0.28
CA ALA A 371 -12.45 -6.61 0.57
C ALA A 371 -12.88 -6.63 2.05
N MET A 372 -12.93 -7.83 2.63
CA MET A 372 -13.19 -8.06 4.04
C MET A 372 -12.00 -7.65 4.94
N ASP A 373 -12.30 -7.25 6.17
CA ASP A 373 -11.31 -7.21 7.27
C ASP A 373 -10.96 -8.64 7.65
N ALA A 374 -9.74 -9.05 7.31
CA ALA A 374 -9.21 -10.39 7.53
C ALA A 374 -9.30 -10.84 9.01
N SER A 375 -9.22 -9.90 9.96
CA SER A 375 -9.31 -10.21 11.40
C SER A 375 -10.69 -10.70 11.83
N THR A 376 -11.72 -10.39 11.04
CA THR A 376 -13.11 -10.79 11.28
C THR A 376 -13.50 -12.08 10.56
N ILE A 377 -12.64 -12.61 9.69
CA ILE A 377 -12.82 -13.87 8.96
C ILE A 377 -12.08 -14.98 9.73
N THR A 378 -12.82 -15.70 10.57
CA THR A 378 -12.26 -16.68 11.53
C THR A 378 -13.12 -17.94 11.53
N THR A 379 -12.70 -18.97 12.26
CA THR A 379 -13.49 -20.19 12.45
C THR A 379 -14.81 -19.94 13.19
N ALA A 380 -14.98 -18.79 13.85
CA ALA A 380 -16.25 -18.37 14.45
C ALA A 380 -17.20 -17.70 13.44
N THR A 381 -16.68 -17.19 12.33
CA THR A 381 -17.46 -16.45 11.33
C THR A 381 -17.58 -17.16 9.99
N PHE A 382 -16.74 -18.16 9.70
CA PHE A 382 -16.86 -19.10 8.58
C PHE A 382 -16.90 -20.54 9.13
N ILE A 383 -18.09 -21.13 9.13
CA ILE A 383 -18.41 -22.38 9.80
C ILE A 383 -18.87 -23.42 8.78
N LEU A 384 -18.41 -24.67 8.94
CA LEU A 384 -18.96 -25.85 8.26
C LEU A 384 -19.70 -26.72 9.27
N ASN A 385 -20.87 -27.26 8.89
CA ASN A 385 -21.68 -28.11 9.78
C ASN A 385 -21.03 -29.48 10.05
N ASN A 386 -21.74 -30.35 10.79
CA ASN A 386 -21.29 -31.70 11.15
C ASN A 386 -19.99 -31.76 11.96
N GLY A 387 -19.62 -30.67 12.64
CA GLY A 387 -18.45 -30.61 13.51
C GLY A 387 -17.11 -30.66 12.77
N VAL A 388 -17.10 -30.41 11.45
CA VAL A 388 -15.86 -30.38 10.67
C VAL A 388 -15.00 -29.20 11.13
N ILE A 389 -13.78 -29.50 11.58
CA ILE A 389 -12.79 -28.51 11.95
C ILE A 389 -11.83 -28.24 10.79
N GLY A 390 -11.40 -27.00 10.65
CA GLY A 390 -10.51 -26.58 9.59
C GLY A 390 -9.77 -25.31 9.93
N THR A 391 -8.89 -24.90 9.03
CA THR A 391 -8.18 -23.62 9.09
C THR A 391 -8.85 -22.61 8.16
N ILE A 392 -8.83 -21.34 8.56
CA ILE A 392 -9.34 -20.24 7.76
C ILE A 392 -8.17 -19.42 7.24
N SER A 393 -8.21 -19.11 5.95
CA SER A 393 -7.39 -18.08 5.34
C SER A 393 -8.26 -17.13 4.54
N TYR A 394 -7.78 -15.89 4.36
CA TYR A 394 -8.46 -14.90 3.54
C TYR A 394 -7.46 -14.24 2.59
N ASN A 395 -7.78 -14.24 1.30
CA ASN A 395 -6.99 -13.56 0.28
C ASN A 395 -7.71 -12.27 -0.11
N SER A 396 -7.15 -11.13 0.31
CA SER A 396 -7.74 -9.80 0.07
C SER A 396 -7.73 -9.41 -1.40
N SER A 397 -6.79 -9.92 -2.21
CA SER A 397 -6.72 -9.64 -3.66
C SER A 397 -7.84 -10.33 -4.43
N THR A 398 -8.16 -11.57 -4.08
CA THR A 398 -9.27 -12.32 -4.69
C THR A 398 -10.57 -12.19 -3.92
N LYS A 399 -10.60 -11.41 -2.84
CA LYS A 399 -11.74 -11.24 -1.92
C LYS A 399 -12.30 -12.58 -1.44
N THR A 400 -11.46 -13.61 -1.31
CA THR A 400 -11.90 -14.99 -1.12
C THR A 400 -11.45 -15.50 0.24
N ALA A 401 -12.41 -15.85 1.09
CA ALA A 401 -12.16 -16.64 2.29
C ALA A 401 -12.12 -18.11 1.93
N THR A 402 -11.21 -18.85 2.55
CA THR A 402 -11.00 -20.28 2.34
C THR A 402 -11.06 -20.99 3.68
N PHE A 403 -11.98 -21.94 3.81
CA PHE A 403 -12.02 -22.96 4.83
C PHE A 403 -11.36 -24.22 4.29
N ASN A 404 -10.23 -24.61 4.89
CA ASN A 404 -9.52 -25.83 4.56
C ASN A 404 -9.78 -26.88 5.67
N PRO A 405 -10.59 -27.92 5.40
CA PRO A 405 -10.84 -29.00 6.37
C PRO A 405 -9.53 -29.70 6.77
N ASN A 406 -9.37 -30.01 8.05
CA ASN A 406 -8.16 -30.71 8.53
C ASN A 406 -8.10 -32.18 8.07
N THR A 407 -9.24 -32.76 7.67
CA THR A 407 -9.39 -34.11 7.16
C THR A 407 -10.33 -34.09 5.96
N ASP A 408 -10.11 -34.99 5.00
CA ASP A 408 -11.01 -35.16 3.85
C ASP A 408 -12.47 -35.33 4.30
N LEU A 409 -13.37 -34.70 3.55
CA LEU A 409 -14.81 -34.82 3.74
C LEU A 409 -15.28 -36.24 3.39
N SER A 410 -16.39 -36.68 3.99
CA SER A 410 -16.97 -37.99 3.69
C SER A 410 -17.62 -37.98 2.31
N TYR A 411 -17.45 -39.04 1.52
CA TYR A 411 -18.10 -39.22 0.22
C TYR A 411 -19.64 -39.21 0.34
N SER A 412 -20.33 -38.84 -0.73
CA SER A 412 -21.81 -38.80 -0.81
C SER A 412 -22.51 -38.10 0.37
N THR A 413 -21.85 -37.12 1.01
CA THR A 413 -22.36 -36.43 2.20
C THR A 413 -22.67 -34.97 1.89
N THR A 414 -23.84 -34.50 2.36
CA THR A 414 -24.25 -33.10 2.24
C THR A 414 -23.70 -32.27 3.41
N TYR A 415 -22.96 -31.21 3.09
CA TYR A 415 -22.44 -30.22 4.02
C TYR A 415 -23.13 -28.88 3.82
N THR A 416 -23.20 -28.08 4.89
CA THR A 416 -23.72 -26.72 4.91
C THR A 416 -22.67 -25.80 5.51
N ALA A 417 -22.23 -24.82 4.71
CA ALA A 417 -21.30 -23.78 5.12
C ALA A 417 -22.05 -22.47 5.43
N LYS A 418 -21.47 -21.65 6.33
CA LYS A 418 -22.07 -20.41 6.81
C LYS A 418 -21.01 -19.32 7.00
N ILE A 419 -21.25 -18.15 6.41
CA ILE A 419 -20.62 -16.89 6.82
C ILE A 419 -21.57 -16.11 7.72
N THR A 420 -21.11 -15.69 8.90
CA THR A 420 -21.94 -14.97 9.88
C THR A 420 -21.89 -13.45 9.70
N THR A 421 -22.82 -12.73 10.31
CA THR A 421 -22.79 -11.25 10.42
C THR A 421 -21.61 -10.71 11.25
N GLY A 422 -20.81 -11.56 11.90
CA GLY A 422 -19.57 -11.15 12.54
C GLY A 422 -18.46 -10.79 11.55
N ALA A 423 -18.57 -11.21 10.28
CA ALA A 423 -17.65 -10.85 9.22
C ALA A 423 -17.91 -9.41 8.73
N LYS A 424 -16.85 -8.60 8.63
CA LYS A 424 -16.92 -7.16 8.27
C LYS A 424 -15.95 -6.79 7.17
N ASP A 425 -16.22 -5.69 6.48
CA ASP A 425 -15.28 -5.06 5.55
C ASP A 425 -14.23 -4.19 6.27
N SER A 426 -13.30 -3.63 5.49
CA SER A 426 -12.24 -2.74 6.01
C SER A 426 -12.74 -1.36 6.46
N ALA A 427 -13.95 -0.96 6.07
CA ALA A 427 -14.62 0.24 6.54
C ALA A 427 -15.42 -0.01 7.84
N GLY A 428 -15.56 -1.26 8.25
CA GLY A 428 -16.26 -1.71 9.45
C GLY A 428 -17.71 -2.12 9.23
N ASN A 429 -18.22 -2.17 7.99
CA ASN A 429 -19.59 -2.62 7.73
C ASN A 429 -19.66 -4.14 7.88
N ALA A 430 -20.59 -4.61 8.72
CA ALA A 430 -20.85 -6.02 8.93
C ALA A 430 -21.73 -6.60 7.81
N MET A 431 -21.60 -7.90 7.50
CA MET A 431 -22.56 -8.52 6.59
C MET A 431 -23.99 -8.29 7.08
N ALA A 432 -24.89 -7.93 6.15
CA ALA A 432 -26.26 -7.58 6.47
C ALA A 432 -27.07 -8.76 7.08
N SER A 433 -26.74 -9.99 6.68
CA SER A 433 -27.33 -11.22 7.21
C SER A 433 -26.35 -12.37 7.10
N ASN A 434 -26.60 -13.49 7.81
CA ASN A 434 -25.78 -14.68 7.64
C ASN A 434 -25.97 -15.25 6.22
N TYR A 435 -24.88 -15.59 5.55
CA TYR A 435 -24.91 -16.27 4.26
C TYR A 435 -24.70 -17.77 4.47
N THR A 436 -25.60 -18.60 3.96
CA THR A 436 -25.52 -20.06 4.09
C THR A 436 -25.67 -20.74 2.75
N TRP A 437 -24.86 -21.76 2.49
CA TRP A 437 -24.97 -22.58 1.29
C TRP A 437 -24.67 -24.04 1.60
N SER A 438 -25.15 -24.95 0.76
CA SER A 438 -24.95 -26.39 0.91
C SER A 438 -24.37 -27.01 -0.33
N PHE A 439 -23.62 -28.09 -0.18
CA PHE A 439 -23.11 -28.91 -1.28
C PHE A 439 -23.01 -30.37 -0.86
N THR A 440 -23.03 -31.27 -1.82
CA THR A 440 -22.84 -32.72 -1.64
C THR A 440 -21.54 -33.13 -2.30
N THR A 441 -20.70 -33.85 -1.56
CA THR A 441 -19.45 -34.40 -2.08
C THR A 441 -19.72 -35.48 -3.11
N ALA A 442 -18.79 -35.63 -4.06
CA ALA A 442 -18.86 -36.66 -5.08
C ALA A 442 -19.08 -38.06 -4.48
N PRO A 443 -19.78 -38.95 -5.21
CA PRO A 443 -19.74 -40.37 -4.92
C PRO A 443 -18.31 -40.89 -5.11
N SER A 444 -17.99 -41.99 -4.44
CA SER A 444 -16.71 -42.67 -4.66
C SER A 444 -16.57 -43.09 -6.13
N SER A 445 -15.45 -42.74 -6.78
CA SER A 445 -15.10 -43.19 -8.15
C SER A 445 -14.36 -44.54 -8.17
N LEU A 446 -14.31 -45.21 -7.01
CA LEU A 446 -13.53 -46.41 -6.80
C LEU A 446 -14.12 -47.59 -7.58
N ASN A 447 -13.43 -47.98 -8.65
CA ASN A 447 -13.83 -49.10 -9.51
C ASN A 447 -12.61 -49.90 -9.94
N VAL A 448 -12.81 -51.19 -10.19
CA VAL A 448 -11.85 -52.04 -10.90
C VAL A 448 -12.23 -52.04 -12.38
N THR A 449 -11.44 -51.34 -13.20
CA THR A 449 -11.75 -51.12 -14.62
C THR A 449 -11.29 -52.26 -15.51
N SER A 450 -10.28 -53.02 -15.07
CA SER A 450 -9.94 -54.30 -15.66
C SER A 450 -9.41 -55.23 -14.58
N PHE A 451 -9.70 -56.51 -14.73
CA PHE A 451 -9.18 -57.56 -13.89
C PHE A 451 -8.93 -58.78 -14.76
N SER A 452 -7.71 -59.31 -14.70
CA SER A 452 -7.36 -60.52 -15.42
C SER A 452 -6.30 -61.34 -14.70
N ILE A 453 -6.41 -62.65 -14.80
CA ILE A 453 -5.39 -63.56 -14.29
C ILE A 453 -4.30 -63.72 -15.36
N ASN A 454 -3.04 -63.49 -14.98
CA ASN A 454 -1.86 -63.60 -15.86
C ASN A 454 -1.98 -62.87 -17.22
N ASN A 455 -2.46 -61.63 -17.22
CA ASN A 455 -2.71 -60.81 -18.41
C ASN A 455 -3.68 -61.48 -19.40
N SER A 456 -4.80 -61.98 -18.87
CA SER A 456 -5.85 -62.67 -19.63
C SER A 456 -5.36 -63.96 -20.31
N ALA A 457 -4.39 -64.64 -19.72
CA ALA A 457 -3.94 -65.93 -20.24
C ALA A 457 -5.09 -66.95 -20.17
N SER A 458 -5.38 -67.61 -21.29
CA SER A 458 -6.43 -68.64 -21.34
C SER A 458 -6.08 -69.89 -20.51
N SER A 459 -4.79 -70.10 -20.26
CA SER A 459 -4.28 -71.16 -19.39
C SER A 459 -2.98 -70.77 -18.72
N THR A 460 -2.63 -71.44 -17.63
CA THR A 460 -1.33 -71.29 -16.96
C THR A 460 -0.82 -72.63 -16.48
N SER A 461 0.50 -72.78 -16.41
CA SER A 461 1.18 -73.93 -15.82
C SER A 461 1.47 -73.77 -14.32
N SER A 462 1.32 -72.55 -13.79
CA SER A 462 1.66 -72.20 -12.42
C SER A 462 0.40 -72.01 -11.56
N ARG A 463 0.42 -72.55 -10.34
CA ARG A 463 -0.62 -72.31 -9.32
C ARG A 463 -0.53 -70.92 -8.70
N THR A 464 0.65 -70.32 -8.69
CA THR A 464 0.82 -68.93 -8.32
C THR A 464 0.58 -68.10 -9.57
N VAL A 465 -0.44 -67.26 -9.51
CA VAL A 465 -0.86 -66.41 -10.62
C VAL A 465 -0.77 -64.95 -10.21
N THR A 466 -0.55 -64.09 -11.19
CA THR A 466 -0.60 -62.65 -11.02
C THR A 466 -2.00 -62.17 -11.33
N LEU A 467 -2.59 -61.42 -10.40
CA LEU A 467 -3.86 -60.75 -10.63
C LEU A 467 -3.56 -59.37 -11.20
N ASN A 468 -3.73 -59.18 -12.51
CA ASN A 468 -3.46 -57.91 -13.16
C ASN A 468 -4.73 -57.08 -13.12
N ASN A 469 -4.65 -55.95 -12.44
CA ASN A 469 -5.81 -55.09 -12.26
C ASN A 469 -5.49 -53.64 -12.57
N THR A 470 -6.44 -52.98 -13.21
CA THR A 470 -6.47 -51.54 -13.36
C THR A 470 -7.64 -51.01 -12.57
N THR A 471 -7.43 -49.91 -11.86
CA THR A 471 -8.45 -49.30 -11.00
C THR A 471 -8.53 -47.81 -11.24
N THR A 472 -9.69 -47.24 -10.94
CA THR A 472 -9.85 -45.78 -10.77
C THR A 472 -10.04 -45.46 -9.29
N GLY A 473 -9.68 -44.25 -8.86
CA GLY A 473 -9.96 -43.76 -7.51
C GLY A 473 -8.87 -44.00 -6.46
N ASP A 474 -7.66 -44.40 -6.88
CA ASP A 474 -6.46 -44.61 -6.04
C ASP A 474 -6.73 -45.42 -4.76
N PRO A 475 -7.10 -46.71 -4.90
CA PRO A 475 -7.33 -47.58 -3.76
C PRO A 475 -6.09 -47.69 -2.86
N THR A 476 -6.33 -47.80 -1.56
CA THR A 476 -5.28 -48.06 -0.57
C THR A 476 -5.19 -49.54 -0.22
N GLU A 477 -6.28 -50.30 -0.42
CA GLU A 477 -6.36 -51.73 -0.08
C GLU A 477 -7.11 -52.54 -1.15
N TYR A 478 -6.85 -53.86 -1.21
CA TYR A 478 -7.54 -54.85 -2.05
C TYR A 478 -7.93 -56.11 -1.28
N MET A 479 -8.85 -56.88 -1.85
CA MET A 479 -9.19 -58.23 -1.38
C MET A 479 -9.41 -59.16 -2.57
N ALA A 480 -8.94 -60.42 -2.46
CA ALA A 480 -9.07 -61.44 -3.49
C ALA A 480 -9.42 -62.81 -2.88
N SER A 481 -10.31 -63.58 -3.51
CA SER A 481 -10.71 -64.92 -3.06
C SER A 481 -11.25 -65.78 -4.22
N GLU A 482 -11.23 -67.12 -4.10
CA GLU A 482 -12.00 -68.02 -4.97
C GLU A 482 -13.48 -68.11 -4.55
N SER A 483 -13.90 -67.40 -3.49
CA SER A 483 -15.28 -67.25 -3.00
C SER A 483 -15.80 -65.82 -3.23
N SER A 484 -16.96 -65.68 -3.86
CA SER A 484 -17.59 -64.38 -4.11
C SER A 484 -18.08 -63.67 -2.84
N ALA A 485 -18.19 -64.39 -1.73
CA ALA A 485 -18.56 -63.81 -0.43
C ALA A 485 -17.36 -63.30 0.38
N PHE A 486 -16.12 -63.56 -0.08
CA PHE A 486 -14.87 -63.17 0.59
C PHE A 486 -14.74 -63.58 2.07
N THR A 487 -15.52 -64.57 2.52
CA THR A 487 -15.55 -65.02 3.92
C THR A 487 -14.24 -65.61 4.42
N ASP A 488 -13.35 -65.98 3.50
CA ASP A 488 -12.03 -66.57 3.70
C ASP A 488 -10.87 -65.58 3.46
N ALA A 489 -11.16 -64.30 3.18
CA ALA A 489 -10.17 -63.29 2.85
C ALA A 489 -10.22 -62.08 3.80
N THR A 490 -9.12 -61.32 3.82
CA THR A 490 -9.00 -60.06 4.57
C THR A 490 -8.44 -58.98 3.66
N TRP A 491 -8.74 -57.71 3.97
CA TRP A 491 -8.17 -56.56 3.25
C TRP A 491 -6.65 -56.52 3.40
N GLN A 492 -5.96 -56.26 2.28
CA GLN A 492 -4.50 -56.15 2.19
C GLN A 492 -4.11 -54.84 1.51
N ALA A 493 -2.88 -54.36 1.70
CA ALA A 493 -2.39 -53.16 1.03
C ALA A 493 -2.46 -53.30 -0.50
N TYR A 494 -2.97 -52.28 -1.19
CA TYR A 494 -3.22 -52.31 -2.62
C TYR A 494 -1.95 -52.55 -3.44
N SER A 495 -2.06 -53.41 -4.45
CA SER A 495 -1.06 -53.67 -5.48
C SER A 495 -1.76 -53.78 -6.84
N MET A 496 -1.09 -53.39 -7.93
CA MET A 496 -1.60 -53.52 -9.31
C MET A 496 -1.42 -54.93 -9.89
N THR A 497 -0.56 -55.74 -9.26
CA THR A 497 -0.22 -57.10 -9.69
C THR A 497 -0.02 -58.05 -8.50
N PRO A 498 -0.95 -58.13 -7.53
CA PRO A 498 -0.78 -59.02 -6.40
C PRO A 498 -0.68 -60.48 -6.86
N SER A 499 0.15 -61.25 -6.16
CA SER A 499 0.25 -62.69 -6.38
C SER A 499 -0.86 -63.40 -5.61
N PHE A 500 -1.55 -64.32 -6.28
CA PHE A 500 -2.60 -65.15 -5.69
C PHE A 500 -2.30 -66.62 -5.94
N THR A 501 -2.57 -67.47 -4.96
CA THR A 501 -2.31 -68.91 -5.08
C THR A 501 -3.62 -69.65 -5.29
N LEU A 502 -3.78 -70.26 -6.46
CA LEU A 502 -4.97 -71.04 -6.82
C LEU A 502 -5.05 -72.35 -6.03
N SER A 503 -6.28 -72.77 -5.73
CA SER A 503 -6.59 -74.10 -5.22
C SER A 503 -5.99 -75.20 -6.11
N ALA A 504 -5.65 -76.34 -5.50
CA ALA A 504 -4.99 -77.44 -6.21
C ALA A 504 -5.88 -78.09 -7.30
N GLY A 505 -5.26 -78.80 -8.24
CA GLY A 505 -5.92 -79.55 -9.33
C GLY A 505 -6.05 -78.79 -10.65
N ASN A 506 -5.84 -79.49 -11.78
CA ASN A 506 -6.04 -78.95 -13.12
C ASN A 506 -7.52 -78.63 -13.35
N GLY A 507 -7.80 -77.68 -14.24
CA GLY A 507 -9.17 -77.25 -14.56
C GLY A 507 -9.35 -75.75 -14.43
N ALA A 508 -10.58 -75.29 -14.66
CA ALA A 508 -10.93 -73.88 -14.58
C ALA A 508 -10.91 -73.39 -13.13
N LYS A 509 -10.28 -72.25 -12.89
CA LYS A 509 -10.21 -71.57 -11.59
C LYS A 509 -10.73 -70.15 -11.77
N THR A 510 -11.56 -69.67 -10.85
CA THR A 510 -12.14 -68.31 -10.87
C THR A 510 -11.73 -67.56 -9.62
N VAL A 511 -11.22 -66.34 -9.77
CA VAL A 511 -10.84 -65.46 -8.65
C VAL A 511 -11.71 -64.21 -8.67
N TYR A 512 -12.29 -63.87 -7.53
CA TYR A 512 -13.03 -62.64 -7.26
C TYR A 512 -12.12 -61.59 -6.64
N PHE A 513 -12.31 -60.31 -6.98
CA PHE A 513 -11.45 -59.21 -6.58
C PHE A 513 -12.25 -57.92 -6.34
N MET A 514 -11.87 -57.15 -5.33
CA MET A 514 -12.40 -55.80 -5.07
C MET A 514 -11.36 -54.91 -4.34
N VAL A 515 -11.57 -53.60 -4.35
CA VAL A 515 -10.67 -52.61 -3.76
C VAL A 515 -11.39 -51.62 -2.85
N ARG A 516 -10.66 -50.97 -1.92
CA ARG A 516 -11.20 -49.92 -1.03
C ARG A 516 -10.27 -48.73 -0.81
N LYS A 517 -10.85 -47.61 -0.40
CA LYS A 517 -10.16 -46.40 0.10
C LYS A 517 -10.96 -45.79 1.26
N GLY A 518 -10.42 -45.85 2.48
CA GLY A 518 -11.16 -45.47 3.69
C GLY A 518 -12.39 -46.36 3.88
N SER A 519 -13.58 -45.77 3.95
CA SER A 519 -14.86 -46.49 4.06
C SER A 519 -15.52 -46.82 2.72
N ALA A 520 -14.95 -46.38 1.59
CA ALA A 520 -15.53 -46.61 0.26
C ALA A 520 -14.96 -47.88 -0.38
N GLU A 521 -15.84 -48.76 -0.86
CA GLU A 521 -15.51 -50.04 -1.51
C GLU A 521 -15.98 -50.06 -2.97
N SER A 522 -15.25 -50.79 -3.84
CA SER A 522 -15.64 -51.02 -5.23
C SER A 522 -16.67 -52.14 -5.35
N THR A 523 -17.31 -52.25 -6.51
CA THR A 523 -18.00 -53.49 -6.90
C THR A 523 -17.01 -54.65 -7.04
N THR A 524 -17.52 -55.88 -6.91
CA THR A 524 -16.74 -57.12 -7.09
C THR A 524 -16.60 -57.45 -8.57
N VAL A 525 -15.39 -57.79 -9.00
CA VAL A 525 -15.08 -58.33 -10.34
C VAL A 525 -14.49 -59.73 -10.23
N SER A 526 -14.43 -60.46 -11.34
CA SER A 526 -13.82 -61.79 -11.38
C SER A 526 -13.26 -62.13 -12.74
N ASP A 527 -12.28 -63.03 -12.78
CA ASP A 527 -11.75 -63.62 -14.00
C ASP A 527 -11.43 -65.11 -13.77
N SER A 528 -11.31 -65.88 -14.85
CA SER A 528 -11.05 -67.32 -14.81
C SER A 528 -9.89 -67.74 -15.69
N ILE A 529 -9.12 -68.74 -15.23
CA ILE A 529 -7.99 -69.32 -15.98
C ILE A 529 -8.03 -70.86 -15.94
N LEU A 530 -7.60 -71.51 -17.02
CA LEU A 530 -7.39 -72.96 -17.04
C LEU A 530 -5.98 -73.31 -16.54
N LEU A 531 -5.87 -73.99 -15.41
CA LEU A 531 -4.56 -74.48 -14.94
C LEU A 531 -4.17 -75.77 -15.72
N SER A 532 -3.16 -75.68 -16.58
CA SER A 532 -2.57 -76.74 -17.42
C SER A 532 -1.06 -76.50 -17.68
N VAL A 533 -0.20 -77.48 -17.39
CA VAL A 533 1.25 -77.27 -17.21
C VAL A 533 2.11 -77.73 -18.43
N THR A 534 2.31 -76.92 -19.49
CA THR A 534 3.17 -77.24 -20.69
C THR A 534 3.84 -76.00 -21.40
N VAL A 535 4.94 -76.13 -22.20
CA VAL A 535 6.00 -75.10 -22.55
C VAL A 535 6.08 -74.62 -24.06
N PRO A 536 6.35 -73.32 -24.42
CA PRO A 536 6.61 -72.87 -25.83
C PRO A 536 7.68 -71.74 -26.11
N THR A 537 7.95 -71.37 -27.40
CA THR A 537 8.80 -70.21 -27.90
C THR A 537 8.32 -69.51 -29.23
N PRO A 538 8.72 -68.24 -29.56
CA PRO A 538 7.96 -67.22 -30.36
C PRO A 538 8.71 -66.42 -31.50
N ALA A 539 8.07 -65.43 -32.21
CA ALA A 539 8.68 -64.32 -33.03
C ALA A 539 7.68 -63.18 -33.48
N PRO A 540 8.07 -61.99 -34.08
CA PRO A 540 7.75 -60.59 -33.65
C PRO A 540 7.14 -59.56 -34.71
N SER A 541 7.27 -58.22 -34.46
CA SER A 541 6.48 -56.99 -34.86
C SER A 541 7.16 -55.95 -35.87
N PRO A 542 6.83 -54.61 -36.01
CA PRO A 542 6.07 -53.88 -37.08
C PRO A 542 6.79 -52.65 -37.80
N SER A 543 6.08 -51.69 -38.47
CA SER A 543 6.61 -50.50 -39.25
C SER A 543 5.75 -49.17 -39.18
N PRO A 544 6.26 -47.93 -39.49
CA PRO A 544 5.68 -46.59 -39.12
C PRO A 544 5.23 -45.60 -40.27
N SER A 545 4.87 -44.32 -39.93
CA SER A 545 4.11 -43.26 -40.70
C SER A 545 4.83 -41.85 -40.82
N PRO A 546 4.44 -40.86 -41.69
CA PRO A 546 5.23 -39.63 -42.03
C PRO A 546 4.67 -38.19 -41.67
N SER A 547 5.44 -37.14 -42.10
CA SER A 547 5.66 -35.69 -41.74
C SER A 547 4.64 -34.53 -42.08
N PRO A 548 4.86 -33.23 -41.62
CA PRO A 548 3.97 -32.04 -41.78
C PRO A 548 4.44 -30.84 -42.69
N THR A 549 3.60 -29.80 -42.87
CA THR A 549 3.59 -28.63 -43.84
C THR A 549 3.88 -27.20 -43.24
N PRO A 550 4.05 -26.09 -44.03
CA PRO A 550 4.77 -24.82 -43.66
C PRO A 550 3.95 -23.57 -43.20
N VAL A 551 4.65 -22.53 -42.68
CA VAL A 551 4.20 -21.37 -41.84
C VAL A 551 4.11 -20.02 -42.59
N GLY A 552 3.09 -19.17 -42.31
CA GLY A 552 2.87 -17.80 -42.87
C GLY A 552 3.29 -16.61 -41.98
N CYS A 553 3.09 -15.35 -42.42
CA CYS A 553 3.38 -14.10 -41.67
C CYS A 553 2.76 -14.17 -40.28
N THR A 554 3.60 -14.14 -39.25
CA THR A 554 3.21 -14.20 -37.84
C THR A 554 4.20 -13.35 -37.04
N ASP A 555 3.74 -12.75 -35.94
CA ASP A 555 4.61 -12.17 -34.93
C ASP A 555 4.52 -12.94 -33.59
N ALA A 556 5.09 -12.39 -32.52
CA ALA A 556 5.17 -13.06 -31.23
C ALA A 556 3.85 -13.10 -30.43
N TYR A 557 2.81 -12.37 -30.87
CA TYR A 557 1.56 -12.17 -30.14
C TYR A 557 0.35 -12.83 -30.81
N GLU A 558 0.48 -13.25 -32.06
CA GLU A 558 -0.51 -13.97 -32.83
C GLU A 558 -1.05 -15.21 -32.07
N THR A 559 -2.36 -15.45 -31.99
CA THR A 559 -3.49 -14.98 -32.85
C THR A 559 -4.36 -13.89 -32.23
N ASN A 560 -3.79 -12.77 -31.80
CA ASN A 560 -4.44 -11.74 -30.98
C ASN A 560 -5.49 -10.86 -31.71
N ASP A 561 -6.16 -11.40 -32.72
CA ASP A 561 -7.15 -10.74 -33.59
C ASP A 561 -8.50 -10.35 -32.95
N SER A 562 -8.71 -10.68 -31.67
CA SER A 562 -10.00 -10.48 -31.00
C SER A 562 -9.88 -10.27 -29.50
N PHE A 563 -10.93 -9.74 -28.86
CA PHE A 563 -10.99 -9.67 -27.39
C PHE A 563 -10.77 -11.04 -26.70
N GLY A 564 -11.23 -12.13 -27.32
CA GLY A 564 -11.11 -13.49 -26.79
C GLY A 564 -9.70 -14.08 -26.93
N THR A 565 -8.93 -13.58 -27.89
CA THR A 565 -7.55 -14.00 -28.18
C THR A 565 -6.51 -12.96 -27.75
N ALA A 566 -6.93 -11.86 -27.13
CA ALA A 566 -6.07 -10.73 -26.78
C ALA A 566 -4.82 -11.15 -25.97
N TYR A 567 -3.65 -10.75 -26.47
CA TYR A 567 -2.37 -11.08 -25.85
C TYR A 567 -2.15 -10.29 -24.55
N GLY A 568 -1.83 -10.99 -23.46
CA GLY A 568 -1.56 -10.35 -22.18
C GLY A 568 -1.92 -11.20 -20.95
N PRO A 569 -1.92 -10.59 -19.75
CA PRO A 569 -1.84 -9.15 -19.54
C PRO A 569 -0.43 -8.60 -19.81
N LEU A 570 -0.34 -7.45 -20.48
CA LEU A 570 0.91 -6.74 -20.64
C LEU A 570 1.44 -6.28 -19.29
N THR A 571 2.75 -6.16 -19.20
CA THR A 571 3.46 -5.53 -18.08
C THR A 571 3.58 -4.02 -18.32
N SER A 572 3.14 -3.21 -17.34
CA SER A 572 3.22 -1.74 -17.36
C SER A 572 4.66 -1.26 -17.44
N GLY A 573 4.95 -0.32 -18.35
CA GLY A 573 6.27 0.28 -18.56
C GLY A 573 7.15 -0.44 -19.58
N ASN A 574 6.71 -1.56 -20.16
CA ASN A 574 7.43 -2.27 -21.20
C ASN A 574 7.01 -1.82 -22.61
N ASN A 575 7.87 -2.11 -23.59
CA ASN A 575 7.59 -1.92 -25.02
C ASN A 575 7.29 -3.28 -25.67
N TYR A 576 6.30 -3.31 -26.55
CA TYR A 576 5.85 -4.47 -27.31
C TYR A 576 5.87 -4.12 -28.80
N THR A 577 6.56 -4.91 -29.60
CA THR A 577 6.71 -4.69 -31.05
C THR A 577 5.95 -5.77 -31.81
N GLY A 578 4.98 -5.36 -32.63
CA GLY A 578 4.12 -6.25 -33.42
C GLY A 578 3.98 -5.79 -34.87
N LYS A 579 3.26 -6.56 -35.68
CA LYS A 579 2.97 -6.30 -37.10
C LYS A 579 1.48 -6.44 -37.36
N ILE A 580 0.96 -5.62 -38.28
CA ILE A 580 -0.34 -5.87 -38.90
C ILE A 580 -0.04 -6.57 -40.24
N CYS A 581 -0.16 -7.89 -40.29
CA CYS A 581 0.16 -8.78 -41.41
C CYS A 581 -0.92 -8.80 -42.51
N SER A 582 -2.14 -8.31 -42.28
CA SER A 582 -3.19 -8.24 -43.31
C SER A 582 -4.17 -7.10 -43.07
N SER A 583 -4.99 -6.75 -44.07
CA SER A 583 -6.01 -5.70 -43.91
C SER A 583 -7.14 -6.04 -42.93
N THR A 584 -7.22 -7.31 -42.51
CA THR A 584 -8.16 -7.81 -41.50
C THR A 584 -7.52 -8.08 -40.15
N ASP A 585 -6.20 -8.03 -40.08
CA ASP A 585 -5.43 -8.22 -38.85
C ASP A 585 -5.69 -7.05 -37.89
N THR A 586 -5.96 -7.38 -36.64
CA THR A 586 -6.22 -6.40 -35.59
C THR A 586 -5.69 -6.91 -34.28
N ASP A 587 -4.63 -6.29 -33.79
CA ASP A 587 -4.04 -6.69 -32.53
C ASP A 587 -4.83 -6.19 -31.32
N TYR A 588 -5.30 -7.13 -30.50
CA TYR A 588 -5.81 -6.86 -29.16
C TYR A 588 -4.79 -7.26 -28.10
N PHE A 589 -4.50 -6.34 -27.19
CA PHE A 589 -3.72 -6.59 -26.00
C PHE A 589 -4.56 -6.43 -24.75
N ARG A 590 -4.28 -7.21 -23.71
CA ARG A 590 -4.94 -7.13 -22.41
C ARG A 590 -4.03 -6.44 -21.40
N ILE A 591 -4.54 -5.57 -20.54
CA ILE A 591 -3.83 -5.00 -19.39
C ILE A 591 -4.67 -5.13 -18.12
N GLU A 592 -4.02 -5.20 -16.96
CA GLU A 592 -4.70 -5.24 -15.66
C GLU A 592 -4.49 -3.96 -14.87
N VAL A 593 -5.58 -3.25 -14.61
CA VAL A 593 -5.60 -2.04 -13.79
C VAL A 593 -5.97 -2.40 -12.37
N ALA A 594 -4.98 -2.45 -11.48
CA ALA A 594 -5.15 -3.01 -10.15
C ALA A 594 -5.68 -2.00 -9.12
N ARG A 595 -5.67 -0.70 -9.45
CA ARG A 595 -6.26 0.39 -8.65
C ARG A 595 -6.70 1.53 -9.56
N THR A 596 -7.58 2.39 -9.08
CA THR A 596 -7.98 3.58 -9.84
C THR A 596 -6.78 4.48 -10.14
N GLY A 597 -6.73 5.03 -11.35
CA GLY A 597 -5.61 5.88 -11.79
C GLY A 597 -5.47 5.90 -13.30
N THR A 598 -4.43 6.57 -13.79
CA THR A 598 -4.26 6.84 -15.22
C THR A 598 -3.63 5.67 -15.95
N ILE A 599 -4.30 5.22 -17.02
CA ILE A 599 -3.77 4.37 -18.08
C ILE A 599 -3.22 5.29 -19.17
N THR A 600 -1.92 5.21 -19.42
CA THR A 600 -1.25 5.83 -20.55
C THR A 600 -0.87 4.74 -21.54
N VAL A 601 -1.20 4.92 -22.81
CA VAL A 601 -0.80 4.01 -23.90
C VAL A 601 -0.26 4.85 -25.04
N ASN A 602 0.90 4.48 -25.58
CA ASN A 602 1.52 5.14 -26.72
C ASN A 602 1.82 4.11 -27.81
N LEU A 603 1.53 4.46 -29.05
CA LEU A 603 1.83 3.68 -30.24
C LEU A 603 2.77 4.47 -31.15
N SER A 604 3.96 3.94 -31.39
CA SER A 604 4.85 4.44 -32.43
C SER A 604 4.53 3.72 -33.74
N VAL A 605 4.07 4.47 -34.73
CA VAL A 605 3.66 3.97 -36.04
C VAL A 605 4.80 4.18 -37.06
N PRO A 606 5.03 3.26 -38.02
CA PRO A 606 5.94 3.51 -39.13
C PRO A 606 5.55 4.75 -39.93
N SER A 607 6.53 5.51 -40.43
CA SER A 607 6.30 6.85 -41.02
C SER A 607 5.41 6.86 -42.28
N ASN A 608 5.20 5.72 -42.92
CA ASN A 608 4.36 5.54 -44.11
C ASN A 608 3.10 4.70 -43.85
N ARG A 609 2.73 4.49 -42.58
CA ARG A 609 1.56 3.70 -42.16
C ARG A 609 0.61 4.50 -41.30
N ASP A 610 -0.64 4.09 -41.28
CA ASP A 610 -1.73 4.75 -40.58
C ASP A 610 -2.40 3.78 -39.60
N TYR A 611 -1.81 3.62 -38.41
CA TYR A 611 -2.29 2.70 -37.38
C TYR A 611 -2.90 3.45 -36.22
N ASP A 612 -4.11 3.06 -35.85
CA ASP A 612 -4.92 3.68 -34.83
C ASP A 612 -4.85 2.92 -33.50
N LEU A 613 -5.18 3.63 -32.41
CA LEU A 613 -5.18 3.10 -31.06
C LEU A 613 -6.54 3.29 -30.39
N ARG A 614 -7.09 2.21 -29.81
CA ARG A 614 -8.31 2.26 -28.99
C ARG A 614 -8.13 1.56 -27.66
N LEU A 615 -8.82 2.05 -26.65
CA LEU A 615 -8.86 1.47 -25.30
C LEU A 615 -10.32 1.10 -24.95
N TYR A 616 -10.50 -0.11 -24.45
CA TYR A 616 -11.78 -0.67 -24.04
C TYR A 616 -11.73 -1.11 -22.58
N ASN A 617 -12.86 -1.00 -21.88
CA ASN A 617 -13.01 -1.55 -20.53
C ASN A 617 -13.34 -3.06 -20.55
N SER A 618 -13.53 -3.66 -19.37
CA SER A 618 -13.84 -5.09 -19.20
C SER A 618 -15.14 -5.53 -19.89
N SER A 619 -16.10 -4.61 -20.07
CA SER A 619 -17.35 -4.84 -20.82
C SER A 619 -17.18 -4.64 -22.33
N GLN A 620 -15.94 -4.55 -22.83
CA GLN A 620 -15.60 -4.31 -24.24
C GLN A 620 -16.18 -3.00 -24.80
N SER A 621 -16.52 -2.06 -23.93
CA SER A 621 -16.98 -0.73 -24.32
C SER A 621 -15.78 0.19 -24.49
N ARG A 622 -15.72 0.91 -25.62
CA ARG A 622 -14.63 1.87 -25.91
C ARG A 622 -14.67 3.02 -24.90
N VAL A 623 -13.56 3.25 -24.21
CA VAL A 623 -13.40 4.31 -23.21
C VAL A 623 -12.47 5.44 -23.63
N ALA A 624 -11.55 5.18 -24.57
CA ALA A 624 -10.69 6.19 -25.18
C ALA A 624 -10.19 5.73 -26.55
N SER A 625 -9.72 6.67 -27.38
CA SER A 625 -9.11 6.42 -28.69
C SER A 625 -8.14 7.53 -29.07
N SER A 626 -7.22 7.22 -29.96
CA SER A 626 -6.32 8.15 -30.65
C SER A 626 -6.20 7.64 -32.09
N GLU A 627 -6.54 8.50 -33.04
CA GLU A 627 -6.71 8.17 -34.47
C GLU A 627 -6.09 9.30 -35.33
N GLY A 628 -4.77 9.47 -35.19
CA GLY A 628 -3.97 10.36 -36.03
C GLY A 628 -3.84 9.83 -37.46
N GLY A 629 -3.34 10.66 -38.39
CA GLY A 629 -3.14 10.25 -39.78
C GLY A 629 -1.76 9.60 -40.02
N THR A 630 -1.47 9.27 -41.28
CA THR A 630 -0.24 8.57 -41.70
C THR A 630 1.04 9.07 -41.02
N GLY A 631 1.75 8.16 -40.35
CA GLY A 631 3.01 8.39 -39.65
C GLY A 631 2.89 9.09 -38.30
N ALA A 632 1.67 9.42 -37.85
CA ALA A 632 1.45 9.97 -36.51
C ALA A 632 1.67 8.90 -35.43
N SER A 633 2.22 9.31 -34.29
CA SER A 633 2.21 8.46 -33.10
C SER A 633 0.90 8.66 -32.35
N GLU A 634 0.31 7.56 -31.87
CA GLU A 634 -0.94 7.61 -31.13
C GLU A 634 -0.69 7.62 -29.62
N ALA A 635 -1.51 8.37 -28.88
CA ALA A 635 -1.38 8.45 -27.43
C ALA A 635 -2.74 8.55 -26.74
N ILE A 636 -2.99 7.64 -25.79
CA ILE A 636 -4.16 7.66 -24.92
C ILE A 636 -3.71 7.96 -23.49
N ASN A 637 -4.38 8.92 -22.84
CA ASN A 637 -4.29 9.16 -21.39
C ASN A 637 -5.69 9.09 -20.79
N TYR A 638 -6.03 7.98 -20.16
CA TYR A 638 -7.36 7.69 -19.64
C TYR A 638 -7.33 7.48 -18.13
N TYR A 639 -8.12 8.24 -17.37
CA TYR A 639 -8.28 8.00 -15.94
C TYR A 639 -9.31 6.90 -15.70
N SER A 640 -8.87 5.77 -15.17
CA SER A 640 -9.75 4.69 -14.79
C SER A 640 -10.30 4.87 -13.37
N SER A 641 -11.62 4.99 -13.24
CA SER A 641 -12.34 4.98 -11.96
C SER A 641 -12.67 3.57 -11.45
N THR A 642 -12.40 2.54 -12.25
CA THR A 642 -12.68 1.14 -11.93
C THR A 642 -11.42 0.28 -12.08
N THR A 643 -11.26 -0.73 -11.24
CA THR A 643 -10.18 -1.71 -11.39
C THR A 643 -10.61 -2.85 -12.32
N GLY A 644 -9.65 -3.55 -12.89
CA GLY A 644 -9.87 -4.76 -13.67
C GLY A 644 -9.23 -4.71 -15.04
N THR A 645 -9.67 -5.62 -15.90
CA THR A 645 -9.13 -5.82 -17.23
C THR A 645 -9.52 -4.69 -18.18
N TYR A 646 -8.54 -4.16 -18.90
CA TYR A 646 -8.73 -3.27 -20.05
C TYR A 646 -8.11 -3.91 -21.29
N TYR A 647 -8.63 -3.55 -22.46
CA TYR A 647 -8.11 -4.02 -23.74
C TYR A 647 -7.63 -2.85 -24.57
N ILE A 648 -6.42 -2.98 -25.11
CA ILE A 648 -5.84 -2.07 -26.08
C ILE A 648 -6.03 -2.70 -27.44
N ARG A 649 -6.49 -1.94 -28.42
CA ARG A 649 -6.60 -2.38 -29.80
C ARG A 649 -5.71 -1.52 -30.69
N VAL A 650 -4.87 -2.16 -31.49
CA VAL A 650 -4.08 -1.54 -32.56
C VAL A 650 -4.64 -2.06 -33.89
N TYR A 651 -4.90 -1.18 -34.85
CA TYR A 651 -5.43 -1.59 -36.16
C TYR A 651 -5.09 -0.57 -37.24
N GLY A 652 -5.06 -1.00 -38.50
CA GLY A 652 -4.86 -0.10 -39.63
C GLY A 652 -6.10 0.70 -40.00
N TYR A 653 -5.96 2.02 -40.12
CA TYR A 653 -7.00 2.88 -40.68
C TYR A 653 -7.30 2.46 -42.13
N ALA A 654 -8.59 2.30 -42.45
CA ALA A 654 -9.05 1.76 -43.73
C ALA A 654 -8.41 0.41 -44.16
N GLY A 655 -7.92 -0.38 -43.20
CA GLY A 655 -7.28 -1.68 -43.44
C GLY A 655 -5.82 -1.58 -43.90
N ASP A 656 -5.09 -0.51 -43.56
CA ASP A 656 -3.65 -0.40 -43.82
C ASP A 656 -2.84 -1.47 -43.06
N TYR A 657 -1.86 -2.09 -43.72
CA TYR A 657 -1.08 -3.21 -43.17
C TYR A 657 0.29 -3.31 -43.87
N ASP A 658 1.24 -3.99 -43.22
CA ASP A 658 2.56 -4.27 -43.77
C ASP A 658 3.20 -5.49 -43.10
N GLU A 659 3.37 -6.58 -43.85
CA GLU A 659 3.97 -7.83 -43.37
C GLU A 659 5.46 -7.70 -42.97
N SER A 660 6.12 -6.60 -43.37
CA SER A 660 7.55 -6.37 -43.16
C SER A 660 7.87 -5.35 -42.07
N GLN A 661 6.99 -4.37 -41.82
CA GLN A 661 7.21 -3.29 -40.86
C GLN A 661 6.52 -3.56 -39.52
N THR A 662 7.06 -2.98 -38.45
CA THR A 662 6.58 -3.19 -37.09
C THR A 662 6.19 -1.87 -36.43
N TYR A 663 5.12 -1.88 -35.64
CA TYR A 663 4.83 -0.79 -34.71
C TYR A 663 5.43 -1.07 -33.33
N THR A 664 5.50 -0.07 -32.46
CA THR A 664 5.85 -0.27 -31.04
C THR A 664 4.77 0.28 -30.12
N LEU A 665 4.14 -0.61 -29.36
CA LEU A 665 3.18 -0.29 -28.31
C LEU A 665 3.88 -0.19 -26.95
N SER A 666 3.56 0.85 -26.18
CA SER A 666 4.06 1.04 -24.82
C SER A 666 2.99 1.66 -23.95
N GLY A 667 3.13 1.60 -22.62
CA GLY A 667 2.17 2.27 -21.76
C GLY A 667 2.45 2.07 -20.28
N THR A 668 1.78 2.85 -19.44
CA THR A 668 1.82 2.70 -17.97
C THR A 668 0.42 2.71 -17.40
N TRP A 669 0.15 1.89 -16.40
CA TRP A 669 -1.15 1.83 -15.72
C TRP A 669 -0.98 1.52 -14.24
N PRO A 670 -1.99 1.83 -13.39
CA PRO A 670 -1.87 1.64 -11.96
C PRO A 670 -1.84 0.15 -11.61
N THR A 671 -0.75 -0.27 -10.97
CA THR A 671 -0.56 -1.61 -10.41
C THR A 671 -0.75 -1.58 -8.88
N THR A 672 -0.83 -2.74 -8.22
CA THR A 672 -0.80 -2.89 -6.75
C THR A 672 0.47 -2.28 -6.15
N ALA A 673 0.54 -2.18 -4.81
CA ALA A 673 1.77 -1.85 -4.05
C ALA A 673 3.01 -2.49 -4.69
N PRO A 674 4.19 -1.83 -4.63
CA PRO A 674 5.22 -1.87 -5.67
C PRO A 674 5.36 -3.25 -6.29
N SER A 675 5.24 -3.30 -7.62
CA SER A 675 5.33 -4.52 -8.42
C SER A 675 6.45 -5.43 -7.89
N SER A 676 6.18 -6.75 -7.88
CA SER A 676 7.16 -7.80 -7.58
C SER A 676 8.42 -7.73 -8.46
N SER A 677 8.42 -6.90 -9.51
CA SER A 677 9.63 -6.52 -10.22
C SER A 677 10.67 -5.95 -9.23
N ASN A 678 11.76 -6.69 -9.03
CA ASN A 678 12.88 -6.37 -8.14
C ASN A 678 12.64 -6.62 -6.64
N LEU A 679 11.50 -7.21 -6.22
CA LEU A 679 11.39 -7.85 -4.91
C LEU A 679 12.13 -9.19 -5.00
N GLN A 680 13.16 -9.37 -4.17
CA GLN A 680 14.05 -10.52 -4.21
C GLN A 680 13.67 -11.59 -3.20
N ALA A 681 13.20 -11.17 -2.02
CA ALA A 681 12.72 -12.08 -1.01
C ALA A 681 11.67 -11.39 -0.13
N TYR A 682 10.65 -12.13 0.28
CA TYR A 682 9.63 -11.69 1.21
C TYR A 682 9.27 -12.82 2.18
N TYR A 683 9.61 -12.65 3.45
CA TYR A 683 9.34 -13.58 4.53
C TYR A 683 8.25 -12.99 5.44
N PRO A 684 6.97 -13.32 5.21
CA PRO A 684 5.87 -12.86 6.06
C PRO A 684 5.77 -13.63 7.38
N PHE A 685 6.48 -14.75 7.51
CA PHE A 685 6.48 -15.60 8.72
C PHE A 685 5.09 -16.12 9.16
N ASN A 686 4.22 -16.43 8.20
CA ASN A 686 2.84 -16.85 8.42
C ASN A 686 2.64 -18.38 8.48
N GLU A 687 3.69 -19.18 8.37
CA GLU A 687 3.61 -20.65 8.26
C GLU A 687 3.19 -21.33 9.59
N GLY A 688 3.51 -20.71 10.72
CA GLY A 688 3.07 -21.16 12.05
C GLY A 688 3.74 -22.45 12.58
N SER A 689 4.47 -23.19 11.75
CA SER A 689 5.19 -24.41 12.14
C SER A 689 6.34 -24.76 11.17
N GLY A 690 7.19 -25.72 11.55
CA GLY A 690 8.32 -26.18 10.72
C GLY A 690 9.60 -25.35 10.85
N THR A 691 10.58 -25.64 9.99
CA THR A 691 11.93 -25.03 10.01
C THR A 691 12.26 -24.21 8.76
N VAL A 692 11.25 -23.88 7.96
CA VAL A 692 11.40 -23.11 6.71
C VAL A 692 10.61 -21.82 6.85
N ALA A 693 11.25 -20.69 6.58
CA ALA A 693 10.60 -19.40 6.37
C ALA A 693 10.33 -19.27 4.87
N GLY A 694 9.06 -19.29 4.47
CA GLY A 694 8.63 -19.21 3.08
C GLY A 694 9.01 -17.88 2.44
N ASP A 695 9.45 -17.93 1.19
CA ASP A 695 9.64 -16.73 0.38
C ASP A 695 8.39 -16.52 -0.48
N SER A 696 7.60 -15.50 -0.14
CA SER A 696 6.39 -15.10 -0.86
C SER A 696 6.66 -14.13 -2.01
N SER A 697 7.93 -13.83 -2.33
CA SER A 697 8.27 -12.99 -3.49
C SER A 697 8.08 -13.69 -4.84
N GLY A 698 7.99 -15.02 -4.84
CA GLY A 698 7.94 -15.85 -6.05
C GLY A 698 9.30 -16.29 -6.59
N ASN A 699 10.41 -15.91 -5.95
CA ASN A 699 11.77 -16.25 -6.40
C ASN A 699 12.35 -17.53 -5.77
N GLY A 700 11.61 -18.20 -4.88
CA GLY A 700 12.04 -19.44 -4.24
C GLY A 700 13.22 -19.28 -3.27
N ASN A 701 13.49 -18.06 -2.79
CA ASN A 701 14.58 -17.76 -1.87
C ASN A 701 14.24 -18.15 -0.41
N HIS A 702 13.68 -19.35 -0.20
CA HIS A 702 13.23 -19.80 1.12
C HIS A 702 14.34 -19.72 2.18
N GLY A 703 13.98 -19.22 3.36
CA GLY A 703 14.87 -19.13 4.51
C GLY A 703 14.87 -20.43 5.32
N ARG A 704 16.02 -20.80 5.90
CA ARG A 704 16.12 -21.91 6.84
C ARG A 704 16.19 -21.40 8.27
N ILE A 705 15.29 -21.85 9.14
CA ILE A 705 15.25 -21.49 10.56
C ILE A 705 16.26 -22.35 11.34
N ASN A 706 17.05 -21.71 12.21
CA ASN A 706 18.10 -22.34 13.02
C ASN A 706 17.99 -21.88 14.48
N GLY A 707 18.63 -22.61 15.40
CA GLY A 707 18.71 -22.26 16.82
C GLY A 707 17.51 -22.67 17.67
N GLY A 708 16.34 -22.84 17.04
CA GLY A 708 15.09 -23.15 17.74
C GLY A 708 14.10 -21.99 17.79
N ALA A 709 14.29 -20.96 16.96
CA ALA A 709 13.38 -19.83 16.82
C ALA A 709 11.93 -20.31 16.66
N LYS A 710 11.02 -19.67 17.38
CA LYS A 710 9.63 -20.13 17.53
C LYS A 710 8.66 -19.26 16.77
N TRP A 711 7.75 -19.88 16.04
CA TRP A 711 6.59 -19.21 15.48
C TRP A 711 5.75 -18.54 16.59
N THR A 712 5.25 -17.35 16.31
CA THR A 712 4.47 -16.52 17.25
C THR A 712 3.55 -15.58 16.47
N THR A 713 2.70 -14.82 17.16
CA THR A 713 2.01 -13.67 16.56
C THR A 713 3.01 -12.54 16.27
N GLY A 714 3.00 -12.04 15.05
CA GLY A 714 3.79 -10.89 14.62
C GLY A 714 3.03 -9.57 14.72
N ARG A 715 3.40 -8.62 13.86
CA ARG A 715 2.70 -7.36 13.69
C ARG A 715 1.46 -7.59 12.82
N TYR A 716 1.58 -8.42 11.78
CA TYR A 716 0.51 -8.76 10.84
C TYR A 716 0.43 -10.28 10.68
N GLY A 717 -0.51 -10.90 11.40
CA GLY A 717 -0.65 -12.37 11.40
C GLY A 717 0.47 -13.05 12.20
N GLY A 718 1.25 -13.89 11.52
CA GLY A 718 2.36 -14.67 12.07
C GLY A 718 3.64 -13.84 12.26
N GLY A 719 4.68 -14.45 12.80
CA GLY A 719 5.93 -13.81 13.13
C GLY A 719 6.91 -14.83 13.71
N LEU A 720 8.21 -14.50 13.71
CA LEU A 720 9.23 -15.40 14.24
C LEU A 720 9.89 -14.81 15.48
N ARG A 721 9.87 -15.56 16.59
CA ARG A 721 10.44 -15.19 17.89
C ARG A 721 11.83 -15.77 18.04
N PHE A 722 12.78 -14.89 18.30
CA PHE A 722 14.19 -15.16 18.54
C PHE A 722 14.50 -14.98 20.03
N ASP A 723 15.24 -15.93 20.62
CA ASP A 723 15.49 -16.00 22.05
C ASP A 723 16.69 -15.14 22.54
N GLY A 724 17.55 -14.69 21.62
CA GLY A 724 18.77 -13.94 21.91
C GLY A 724 20.02 -14.79 22.16
N THR A 725 19.97 -16.10 21.95
CA THR A 725 21.06 -17.04 22.27
C THR A 725 21.74 -17.57 21.02
N ASN A 726 20.97 -18.22 20.14
CA ASN A 726 21.49 -18.95 18.97
C ASN A 726 20.55 -18.91 17.74
N ASP A 727 19.39 -18.26 17.85
CA ASP A 727 18.33 -18.22 16.84
C ASP A 727 18.65 -17.33 15.64
N TYR A 728 18.46 -17.85 14.41
CA TYR A 728 18.52 -17.05 13.18
C TYR A 728 17.85 -17.75 12.00
N VAL A 729 17.49 -16.97 10.98
CA VAL A 729 17.08 -17.50 9.66
C VAL A 729 18.23 -17.31 8.68
N SER A 730 18.71 -18.39 8.06
CA SER A 730 19.68 -18.35 6.97
C SER A 730 18.95 -18.08 5.66
N ILE A 731 19.37 -17.06 4.92
CA ILE A 731 18.78 -16.63 3.64
C ILE A 731 19.87 -16.45 2.56
N PRO A 732 19.51 -16.51 1.26
CA PRO A 732 20.45 -16.24 0.17
C PRO A 732 21.14 -14.87 0.30
N ARG A 733 22.36 -14.75 -0.27
CA ARG A 733 23.09 -13.47 -0.27
C ARG A 733 22.41 -12.46 -1.19
N SER A 734 22.23 -11.23 -0.72
CA SER A 734 21.81 -10.09 -1.54
C SER A 734 23.03 -9.30 -2.01
N ASN A 735 23.54 -9.63 -3.20
CA ASN A 735 24.72 -9.01 -3.82
C ASN A 735 24.34 -8.07 -4.98
N HIS A 736 23.31 -7.27 -4.76
CA HIS A 736 22.82 -6.29 -5.73
C HIS A 736 23.63 -4.99 -5.65
N ASN A 737 23.65 -4.22 -6.74
CA ASN A 737 24.38 -2.93 -6.80
C ASN A 737 23.72 -1.83 -5.96
N GLU A 738 22.44 -2.02 -5.63
CA GLU A 738 21.60 -1.18 -4.80
C GLU A 738 20.59 -2.07 -4.05
N VAL A 739 19.94 -1.54 -3.01
CA VAL A 739 19.11 -2.38 -2.14
C VAL A 739 18.03 -1.61 -1.41
N SER A 740 16.96 -2.31 -1.05
CA SER A 740 16.14 -1.95 0.10
C SER A 740 15.87 -3.15 0.99
N VAL A 741 15.90 -2.95 2.29
CA VAL A 741 15.52 -3.96 3.29
C VAL A 741 14.45 -3.39 4.20
N CYS A 742 13.39 -4.14 4.45
CA CYS A 742 12.28 -3.72 5.29
C CYS A 742 11.92 -4.85 6.25
N ALA A 743 11.53 -4.52 7.48
CA ALA A 743 11.01 -5.50 8.43
C ALA A 743 10.28 -4.81 9.57
N TRP A 744 9.25 -5.46 10.10
CA TRP A 744 8.71 -5.17 11.41
C TRP A 744 9.51 -5.90 12.47
N PHE A 745 9.76 -5.24 13.60
CA PHE A 745 10.44 -5.88 14.73
C PHE A 745 9.92 -5.37 16.07
N LYS A 746 9.99 -6.23 17.08
CA LYS A 746 9.69 -5.92 18.47
C LYS A 746 10.75 -6.58 19.36
N LYS A 747 11.65 -5.78 19.94
CA LYS A 747 12.65 -6.33 20.88
C LYS A 747 12.01 -6.63 22.23
N ASN A 748 12.42 -7.73 22.84
CA ASN A 748 12.01 -8.10 24.21
C ASN A 748 13.03 -7.62 25.25
N ALA A 749 14.29 -7.45 24.87
CA ALA A 749 15.33 -6.90 25.72
C ALA A 749 16.44 -6.27 24.88
N ASN A 750 17.28 -5.46 25.53
CA ASN A 750 18.50 -4.93 24.95
C ASN A 750 19.68 -5.85 25.27
N ASP A 751 20.41 -6.33 24.27
CA ASP A 751 21.74 -6.91 24.49
C ASP A 751 22.76 -5.78 24.60
N LYS A 752 23.39 -5.67 25.78
CA LYS A 752 24.45 -4.68 26.07
C LYS A 752 25.86 -5.25 25.90
N THR A 753 25.97 -6.51 25.50
CA THR A 753 27.22 -7.26 25.39
C THR A 753 27.57 -7.60 23.95
N ARG A 754 26.57 -7.87 23.11
CA ARG A 754 26.71 -8.22 21.70
C ARG A 754 25.78 -7.37 20.83
N ASN A 755 26.00 -7.39 19.52
CA ASN A 755 25.21 -6.58 18.59
C ASN A 755 24.01 -7.36 18.09
N ASP A 756 22.79 -7.00 18.50
CA ASP A 756 21.56 -7.57 17.94
C ASP A 756 21.45 -7.20 16.45
N ALA A 757 20.93 -8.07 15.59
CA ALA A 757 20.64 -7.69 14.21
C ALA A 757 19.30 -8.18 13.70
N ILE A 758 18.74 -7.38 12.80
CA ILE A 758 17.53 -7.72 12.07
C ILE A 758 17.93 -8.33 10.72
N PHE A 759 18.88 -7.71 10.01
CA PHE A 759 19.52 -8.28 8.81
C PHE A 759 21.04 -8.30 8.98
N GLY A 760 21.67 -9.46 8.80
CA GLY A 760 23.09 -9.69 8.99
C GLY A 760 23.77 -10.28 7.76
N GLY A 761 24.44 -9.43 7.00
CA GLY A 761 25.16 -9.77 5.77
C GLY A 761 26.52 -9.06 5.67
N TYR A 762 27.21 -8.93 6.80
CA TYR A 762 28.38 -8.04 6.91
C TYR A 762 29.64 -8.80 7.33
N LYS A 763 30.74 -8.54 6.62
CA LYS A 763 32.09 -8.97 7.00
C LYS A 763 32.82 -7.79 7.63
N ASN A 764 32.98 -7.83 8.95
CA ASN A 764 33.72 -6.82 9.68
C ASN A 764 35.24 -7.03 9.57
N HIS A 765 35.98 -5.94 9.55
CA HIS A 765 37.45 -5.94 9.59
C HIS A 765 37.97 -4.57 10.09
N SER A 766 39.16 -4.50 10.68
CA SER A 766 39.75 -3.23 11.14
C SER A 766 40.00 -2.25 9.98
N LYS A 767 40.46 -2.76 8.83
CA LYS A 767 40.66 -2.03 7.57
C LYS A 767 39.38 -2.03 6.70
N VAL A 768 38.92 -0.85 6.27
CA VAL A 768 37.72 -0.69 5.42
C VAL A 768 37.82 -1.45 4.10
N GLN A 769 39.00 -1.51 3.49
CA GLN A 769 39.25 -2.21 2.23
C GLN A 769 39.04 -3.73 2.28
N LEU A 770 38.84 -4.31 3.46
CA LEU A 770 38.58 -5.74 3.66
C LEU A 770 37.15 -6.05 4.12
N ARG A 771 36.30 -5.02 4.26
CA ARG A 771 34.89 -5.13 4.67
C ARG A 771 33.99 -5.43 3.46
N GLU A 772 32.87 -6.08 3.71
CA GLU A 772 31.89 -6.48 2.68
C GLU A 772 30.46 -6.36 3.22
N GLY A 773 29.50 -6.10 2.31
CA GLY A 773 28.07 -6.28 2.54
C GLY A 773 27.40 -5.26 3.44
N ILE A 774 26.35 -5.73 4.12
CA ILE A 774 25.30 -4.91 4.76
C ILE A 774 24.95 -5.46 6.14
N ASP A 775 24.70 -4.60 7.11
CA ASP A 775 24.19 -4.98 8.43
C ASP A 775 23.10 -4.00 8.89
N VAL A 776 21.99 -4.51 9.43
CA VAL A 776 20.96 -3.73 10.12
C VAL A 776 20.90 -4.21 11.56
N ARG A 777 21.48 -3.43 12.48
CA ARG A 777 21.83 -3.90 13.83
C ARG A 777 21.60 -2.86 14.94
N PHE A 778 21.63 -3.33 16.19
CA PHE A 778 21.77 -2.53 17.39
C PHE A 778 23.13 -2.84 18.02
N PRO A 779 24.05 -1.87 18.13
CA PRO A 779 25.34 -2.11 18.73
C PRO A 779 25.21 -2.24 20.26
N SER A 780 26.01 -3.11 20.87
CA SER A 780 26.05 -3.38 22.32
C SER A 780 26.22 -2.12 23.18
N ASN A 781 27.05 -1.16 22.73
CA ASN A 781 27.29 0.10 23.42
C ASN A 781 26.21 1.18 23.18
N ALA A 782 25.24 0.93 22.29
CA ALA A 782 24.10 1.80 22.06
C ALA A 782 22.87 0.97 21.65
N SER A 783 22.39 0.13 22.59
CA SER A 783 21.40 -0.92 22.34
C SER A 783 20.01 -0.44 21.87
N ASN A 784 19.72 0.86 21.98
CA ASN A 784 18.50 1.50 21.44
C ASN A 784 18.72 2.18 20.07
N THR A 785 19.95 2.19 19.56
CA THR A 785 20.30 2.82 18.29
C THR A 785 20.27 1.80 17.17
N LEU A 786 19.32 1.94 16.27
CA LEU A 786 19.28 1.17 15.03
C LEU A 786 20.35 1.71 14.07
N GLN A 787 21.18 0.83 13.53
CA GLN A 787 22.23 1.14 12.57
C GLN A 787 22.02 0.37 11.27
N PHE A 788 21.97 1.07 10.14
CA PHE A 788 22.09 0.51 8.81
C PHE A 788 23.51 0.77 8.30
N VAL A 789 24.31 -0.29 8.23
CA VAL A 789 25.73 -0.27 7.85
C VAL A 789 25.86 -0.78 6.43
N LEU A 790 26.59 -0.04 5.60
CA LEU A 790 26.75 -0.35 4.20
C LEU A 790 28.19 -0.11 3.76
N VAL A 791 28.75 -1.08 3.03
CA VAL A 791 30.04 -0.96 2.34
C VAL A 791 29.79 -0.86 0.84
N THR A 792 30.34 0.19 0.21
CA THR A 792 30.27 0.40 -1.23
C THR A 792 31.68 0.48 -1.82
N GLN A 793 31.82 0.32 -3.12
CA GLN A 793 33.09 0.49 -3.84
C GLN A 793 32.89 1.25 -5.15
N ASP A 794 33.93 1.97 -5.57
CA ASP A 794 33.99 2.59 -6.89
C ASP A 794 34.39 1.59 -7.99
N GLY A 795 34.49 2.06 -9.23
CA GLY A 795 34.90 1.24 -10.38
C GLY A 795 36.33 0.70 -10.30
N SER A 796 37.18 1.24 -9.42
CA SER A 796 38.55 0.77 -9.16
C SER A 796 38.63 -0.18 -7.95
N GLY A 797 37.50 -0.47 -7.30
CA GLY A 797 37.41 -1.34 -6.13
C GLY A 797 37.77 -0.66 -4.81
N VAL A 798 37.92 0.66 -4.77
CA VAL A 798 38.18 1.40 -3.52
C VAL A 798 36.91 1.42 -2.68
N ARG A 799 36.98 0.80 -1.51
CA ARG A 799 35.82 0.61 -0.63
C ARG A 799 35.61 1.80 0.31
N THR A 800 34.36 2.14 0.55
CA THR A 800 33.93 3.11 1.56
C THR A 800 32.84 2.50 2.44
N MET A 801 32.77 2.89 3.71
CA MET A 801 31.73 2.47 4.62
C MET A 801 31.02 3.68 5.20
N ARG A 802 29.68 3.62 5.26
CA ARG A 802 28.86 4.58 5.99
C ARG A 802 27.85 3.84 6.88
N THR A 803 27.34 4.55 7.87
CA THR A 803 26.34 4.03 8.80
C THR A 803 25.26 5.07 9.00
N ALA A 804 24.07 4.79 8.47
CA ALA A 804 22.88 5.55 8.80
C ALA A 804 22.33 5.03 10.13
N GLN A 805 22.02 5.92 11.09
CA GLN A 805 21.65 5.49 12.43
C GLN A 805 20.58 6.36 13.07
N TRP A 806 19.78 5.76 13.95
CA TRP A 806 18.70 6.42 14.67
C TRP A 806 18.51 5.83 16.07
N ASN A 807 18.49 6.68 17.09
CA ASN A 807 18.20 6.26 18.47
C ASN A 807 16.68 6.26 18.68
N LEU A 808 16.11 5.09 18.95
CA LEU A 808 14.67 4.93 19.17
C LEU A 808 14.21 5.47 20.53
N GLY A 809 15.13 5.88 21.42
CA GLY A 809 14.87 6.20 22.82
C GLY A 809 14.58 4.93 23.62
N ASN A 810 13.54 4.20 23.22
CA ASN A 810 13.21 2.87 23.71
C ASN A 810 12.90 1.90 22.55
N SER A 811 13.76 0.90 22.37
CA SER A 811 13.59 -0.15 21.36
C SER A 811 12.84 -1.39 21.87
N VAL A 812 12.57 -1.48 23.18
CA VAL A 812 12.01 -2.68 23.85
C VAL A 812 10.50 -2.56 24.05
N GLY A 813 9.79 -3.65 23.80
CA GLY A 813 8.37 -3.82 24.14
C GLY A 813 7.40 -3.21 23.13
N ARG A 814 7.87 -2.56 22.06
CA ARG A 814 7.04 -1.91 21.04
C ARG A 814 7.42 -2.37 19.64
N TRP A 815 6.42 -2.46 18.75
CA TRP A 815 6.64 -2.68 17.33
C TRP A 815 7.22 -1.43 16.69
N HIS A 816 8.24 -1.63 15.87
CA HIS A 816 8.81 -0.64 14.98
C HIS A 816 8.96 -1.26 13.60
N HIS A 817 8.73 -0.47 12.56
CA HIS A 817 9.09 -0.82 11.20
C HIS A 817 10.44 -0.17 10.87
N LEU A 818 11.34 -0.91 10.25
CA LEU A 818 12.55 -0.35 9.64
C LEU A 818 12.46 -0.43 8.13
N ALA A 819 13.03 0.56 7.45
CA ALA A 819 13.47 0.39 6.07
C ALA A 819 14.85 1.02 5.87
N GLY A 820 15.79 0.28 5.28
CA GLY A 820 17.09 0.80 4.85
C GLY A 820 17.16 0.76 3.33
N THR A 821 17.47 1.88 2.67
CA THR A 821 17.57 1.94 1.20
C THR A 821 18.93 2.50 0.77
N TYR A 822 19.47 2.01 -0.34
CA TYR A 822 20.66 2.57 -0.97
C TYR A 822 20.48 2.63 -2.47
N SER A 823 20.71 3.81 -3.05
CA SER A 823 20.62 4.07 -4.50
C SER A 823 22.02 4.26 -5.08
N LYS A 824 22.43 3.39 -6.01
CA LYS A 824 23.70 3.53 -6.74
C LYS A 824 23.77 4.86 -7.49
N ALA A 825 22.70 5.22 -8.20
CA ALA A 825 22.66 6.40 -9.06
C ALA A 825 22.94 7.70 -8.29
N THR A 826 22.46 7.81 -7.05
CA THR A 826 22.61 9.02 -6.23
C THR A 826 23.65 8.88 -5.12
N GLY A 827 24.13 7.67 -4.83
CA GLY A 827 24.98 7.36 -3.68
C GLY A 827 24.27 7.50 -2.32
N LYS A 828 22.96 7.78 -2.30
CA LYS A 828 22.21 8.02 -1.05
C LYS A 828 21.89 6.71 -0.34
N GLN A 829 22.35 6.58 0.89
CA GLN A 829 21.98 5.55 1.86
C GLN A 829 21.00 6.15 2.87
N ARG A 830 19.78 5.66 2.94
CA ARG A 830 18.71 6.19 3.79
C ARG A 830 18.24 5.16 4.81
N LEU A 831 17.91 5.62 6.01
CA LEU A 831 17.27 4.84 7.06
C LEU A 831 15.92 5.47 7.39
N TYR A 832 14.88 4.64 7.40
CA TYR A 832 13.52 4.99 7.76
C TYR A 832 13.09 4.15 8.96
N VAL A 833 12.31 4.77 9.85
CA VAL A 833 11.68 4.11 10.99
C VAL A 833 10.20 4.50 11.00
N ASN A 834 9.31 3.51 11.07
CA ASN A 834 7.85 3.70 11.05
C ASN A 834 7.37 4.52 9.85
N GLY A 835 7.97 4.28 8.68
CA GLY A 835 7.65 5.00 7.43
C GLY A 835 8.29 6.38 7.30
N VAL A 836 8.99 6.88 8.34
CA VAL A 836 9.59 8.22 8.38
C VAL A 836 11.09 8.15 8.10
N LEU A 837 11.62 9.05 7.26
CA LEU A 837 13.07 9.16 7.00
C LEU A 837 13.77 9.74 8.25
N VAL A 838 14.66 8.98 8.86
CA VAL A 838 15.36 9.38 10.10
C VAL A 838 16.84 9.69 9.93
N ASN A 839 17.47 9.18 8.87
CA ASN A 839 18.89 9.45 8.60
C ASN A 839 19.23 9.27 7.11
N THR A 840 20.07 10.14 6.56
CA THR A 840 20.69 9.96 5.24
C THR A 840 22.20 10.06 5.34
N GLN A 841 22.90 9.11 4.73
CA GLN A 841 24.34 9.12 4.47
C GLN A 841 24.58 9.15 2.96
N THR A 842 25.72 9.70 2.55
CA THR A 842 26.08 9.81 1.13
C THR A 842 27.39 9.09 0.86
N HIS A 843 27.34 8.16 -0.10
CA HIS A 843 28.48 7.57 -0.78
C HIS A 843 28.73 8.33 -2.10
N PRO A 844 29.93 8.25 -2.70
CA PRO A 844 30.11 8.72 -4.07
C PRO A 844 29.07 8.10 -5.01
N ALA A 845 28.44 8.93 -5.84
CA ALA A 845 27.46 8.47 -6.81
C ALA A 845 28.10 7.48 -7.81
N GLY A 846 27.36 6.43 -8.16
CA GLY A 846 27.85 5.35 -9.03
C GLY A 846 28.49 4.18 -8.29
N ASN A 847 28.83 4.31 -7.01
CA ASN A 847 29.40 3.20 -6.22
C ASN A 847 28.41 2.04 -6.08
N THR A 848 28.90 0.81 -6.22
CA THR A 848 28.11 -0.42 -6.01
C THR A 848 28.33 -0.97 -4.61
N ILE A 849 27.35 -1.71 -4.08
CA ILE A 849 27.51 -2.43 -2.81
C ILE A 849 28.62 -3.47 -2.97
N VAL A 850 29.53 -3.55 -1.99
CA VAL A 850 30.58 -4.58 -2.00
C VAL A 850 29.92 -5.94 -1.73
N PRO A 851 29.98 -6.91 -2.66
CA PRO A 851 29.33 -8.20 -2.50
C PRO A 851 29.82 -8.94 -1.25
N LEU A 852 28.90 -9.58 -0.54
CA LEU A 852 29.24 -10.52 0.52
C LEU A 852 29.75 -11.82 -0.12
N THR A 853 31.02 -12.13 0.10
CA THR A 853 31.66 -13.33 -0.46
C THR A 853 32.25 -14.24 0.62
N LYS A 854 32.57 -13.70 1.80
CA LYS A 854 33.16 -14.47 2.89
C LYS A 854 32.23 -15.53 3.49
N TYR A 855 30.93 -15.28 3.50
CA TYR A 855 29.93 -16.17 4.14
C TYR A 855 28.97 -16.75 3.11
N PRO A 856 28.48 -17.98 3.31
CA PRO A 856 27.61 -18.64 2.34
C PRO A 856 26.21 -17.99 2.28
N ASP A 857 25.79 -17.30 3.34
CA ASP A 857 24.44 -16.81 3.59
C ASP A 857 24.41 -15.39 4.21
N MET A 858 23.32 -14.68 3.97
CA MET A 858 22.86 -13.59 4.85
C MET A 858 21.94 -14.18 5.92
N ARG A 859 21.72 -13.45 7.02
CA ARG A 859 20.90 -13.93 8.13
C ARG A 859 19.86 -12.92 8.58
N ILE A 860 18.68 -13.38 8.97
CA ILE A 860 17.71 -12.58 9.72
C ILE A 860 17.84 -12.97 11.20
N GLY A 861 17.93 -11.97 12.08
CA GLY A 861 18.03 -12.19 13.53
C GLY A 861 19.44 -12.40 14.09
N PHE A 862 20.51 -12.26 13.30
CA PHE A 862 21.88 -12.47 13.78
C PHE A 862 22.93 -11.61 13.09
N SER A 863 23.79 -10.95 13.87
CA SER A 863 24.98 -10.25 13.39
C SER A 863 26.22 -11.09 13.61
N ARG A 864 27.05 -11.17 12.58
CA ARG A 864 28.41 -11.73 12.71
C ARG A 864 29.37 -10.80 13.45
N VAL A 865 28.97 -9.56 13.71
CA VAL A 865 29.74 -8.65 14.56
C VAL A 865 29.47 -8.99 16.02
N ASN A 866 30.49 -9.46 16.71
CA ASN A 866 30.43 -9.91 18.11
C ASN A 866 29.40 -11.04 18.36
N ALA A 867 29.01 -11.78 17.31
CA ALA A 867 28.08 -12.91 17.37
C ALA A 867 26.79 -12.62 18.15
N GLY A 868 26.14 -11.49 17.86
CA GLY A 868 24.92 -11.08 18.55
C GLY A 868 23.66 -11.62 17.88
N TYR A 869 22.72 -12.08 18.71
CA TYR A 869 21.48 -12.71 18.32
C TYR A 869 20.31 -11.83 18.76
N PHE A 870 19.36 -11.60 17.86
CA PHE A 870 18.19 -10.79 18.16
C PHE A 870 17.35 -11.45 19.26
N LYS A 871 16.89 -10.66 20.23
CA LYS A 871 15.96 -11.11 21.26
C LYS A 871 14.63 -10.39 21.11
N GLY A 872 13.66 -11.02 20.47
CA GLY A 872 12.40 -10.37 20.12
C GLY A 872 11.62 -11.12 19.05
N VAL A 873 10.70 -10.40 18.40
CA VAL A 873 9.93 -10.89 17.25
C VAL A 873 10.33 -10.08 16.02
N ILE A 874 10.57 -10.75 14.89
CA ILE A 874 10.70 -10.14 13.56
C ILE A 874 9.54 -10.64 12.71
N ASP A 875 9.00 -9.75 11.90
CA ASP A 875 7.88 -10.01 11.01
C ASP A 875 8.10 -9.27 9.68
N ASP A 876 7.43 -9.72 8.61
CA ASP A 876 7.29 -8.97 7.36
C ASP A 876 8.62 -8.56 6.70
N ALA A 877 9.61 -9.46 6.71
CA ALA A 877 10.95 -9.15 6.24
C ALA A 877 11.03 -9.18 4.70
N ARG A 878 11.38 -8.05 4.08
CA ARG A 878 11.47 -7.88 2.61
C ARG A 878 12.85 -7.41 2.18
N ILE A 879 13.30 -7.90 1.03
CA ILE A 879 14.56 -7.48 0.38
C ILE A 879 14.26 -7.15 -1.09
N TYR A 880 14.66 -5.96 -1.51
CA TYR A 880 14.54 -5.48 -2.89
C TYR A 880 15.93 -5.25 -3.50
N SER A 881 16.08 -5.52 -4.79
CA SER A 881 17.31 -5.26 -5.57
C SER A 881 17.43 -3.81 -6.07
N ARG A 882 16.61 -2.89 -5.51
CA ARG A 882 16.58 -1.46 -5.84
C ARG A 882 16.37 -0.61 -4.61
N ALA A 883 16.70 0.67 -4.71
CA ALA A 883 16.26 1.65 -3.71
C ALA A 883 14.74 1.91 -3.84
N LEU A 884 13.99 1.67 -2.76
CA LEU A 884 12.61 2.11 -2.63
C LEU A 884 12.60 3.63 -2.42
N THR A 885 11.62 4.27 -3.04
CA THR A 885 11.29 5.67 -2.77
C THR A 885 10.62 5.82 -1.40
N TYR A 886 10.57 7.05 -0.88
CA TYR A 886 9.85 7.34 0.36
C TYR A 886 8.39 6.86 0.31
N ARG A 887 7.69 7.06 -0.81
CA ARG A 887 6.29 6.65 -0.97
C ARG A 887 6.15 5.14 -0.87
N GLU A 888 7.02 4.39 -1.54
CA GLU A 888 7.01 2.94 -1.49
C GLU A 888 7.37 2.40 -0.10
N VAL A 889 8.30 3.03 0.62
CA VAL A 889 8.58 2.68 2.03
C VAL A 889 7.37 2.91 2.92
N ARG A 890 6.63 4.00 2.69
CA ARG A 890 5.41 4.33 3.42
C ARG A 890 4.26 3.36 3.07
N ASP A 891 4.16 2.97 1.81
CA ASP A 891 3.18 1.97 1.37
C ASP A 891 3.46 0.61 2.02
N VAL A 892 4.72 0.17 2.06
CA VAL A 892 5.12 -1.07 2.79
C VAL A 892 4.87 -0.96 4.31
N TYR A 893 4.97 0.24 4.89
CA TYR A 893 4.68 0.46 6.31
C TYR A 893 3.17 0.41 6.62
N ASN A 894 2.35 1.08 5.80
CA ASN A 894 0.91 1.22 6.02
C ASN A 894 0.11 0.00 5.55
N ASN A 895 0.52 -0.63 4.46
CA ASN A 895 -0.16 -1.73 3.79
C ASN A 895 0.84 -2.86 3.45
N PRO A 896 1.30 -3.62 4.46
CA PRO A 896 2.27 -4.69 4.28
C PRO A 896 1.73 -5.88 3.46
#